data_AF-A0A1H1UFQ5-F1
#
_entry.id   AF-A0A1H1UFQ5-F1
#
_cell.length_a   1.000
_cell.length_b   1.000
_cell.length_c   1.000
_cell.angle_alpha   90.00
_cell.angle_beta   90.00
_cell.angle_gamma   90.00
#
_symmetry.space_group_name_H-M   'P 1'
#
loop_
_entity.id
_entity.type
_entity.pdbx_description
1 polymer ?
#
loop_
_entity_poly.entity_id
_entity_poly.type
_entity_poly.pdbx_seq_one_letter_code
_entity_poly.pdbx_strand_id
1 'polypeptide(L)'
;MRRAPQVCAAALAGALALSPAAAAPAGGIAIPTDPSNPAVAQQWANPNIRPGEGERATVELVAGPAAIAAHDPVAVTLRVTNTSDETLTGLSITPRRGPATGSPEDQRAAAIADVAEYGVVGRPRGVDTQLAPGENAELSLEILEDELPLPGLATYPLMFALSDETGLLDTERFHLDVRGEDSGPRPGLTMLFPLSAPIDIVPGETGQAPETPPLVLASDALAGELAEGGRLSQLVDVYEDAASDPAVAAATCLAVDPALVDTAERMSRGYIVSSTRPDIAQQPKRLRDSWGSDDDVPEGEPGRGSEDAAAWLERLAGIAAEHCLMALPWANADLNAVANTGDVWLMREAIERGPFTLGRVLDNPGLFNVVLPGFGYVGQDVAPGLGWADHTRSTVPTGGMSQAWDAAQTAANPSSSRRVEGEQRTTLDRQDLPGAPGAAAPAPTTPVRVLVASNTLRESETSPGELPGDSERFAWLSPGVLAVEYQHALASTLAEVGPHPETTGYSRPWLRSTLEDDSLHARAVNAASGVRLAVRASRSVAGEGTPEPVLVTPPASWDPASAATIMAAVGDLVSTTAQPMPLDDYLAPPPASPRLPRRGARTRTRRSTPTRRSSRRGSRPASSTTCRACLSTTPRSPSPATRRRCRCGATCLWR
;
A
#
# COMPACT_ATOMS: atom_id res chain seq x y z
N MET A 1 -81.32 -26.23 -1.27
CA MET A 1 -81.52 -24.78 -1.45
C MET A 1 -80.22 -24.09 -1.07
N ARG A 2 -79.53 -23.24 -1.83
CA ARG A 2 -79.55 -22.74 -3.21
C ARG A 2 -78.08 -22.44 -3.56
N ARG A 3 -77.67 -22.64 -4.82
CA ARG A 3 -76.39 -22.17 -5.39
C ARG A 3 -76.54 -20.75 -5.96
N ALA A 4 -75.49 -19.94 -5.78
CA ALA A 4 -74.94 -18.77 -6.53
C ALA A 4 -75.87 -17.77 -7.26
N PRO A 5 -75.49 -16.46 -7.36
CA PRO A 5 -74.53 -16.04 -8.40
C PRO A 5 -73.53 -14.92 -8.01
N GLN A 6 -72.56 -14.72 -8.91
CA GLN A 6 -71.45 -13.75 -8.94
C GLN A 6 -71.90 -12.29 -9.11
N VAL A 7 -71.16 -11.33 -8.55
CA VAL A 7 -70.95 -9.97 -9.12
C VAL A 7 -69.54 -9.46 -8.74
N CYS A 8 -68.86 -8.89 -9.74
CA CYS A 8 -67.53 -8.29 -9.74
C CYS A 8 -67.36 -7.10 -8.77
N ALA A 9 -66.20 -6.97 -8.14
CA ALA A 9 -65.71 -5.73 -7.56
C ALA A 9 -64.37 -5.34 -8.23
N ALA A 10 -64.34 -4.15 -8.80
CA ALA A 10 -63.19 -3.58 -9.50
C ALA A 10 -62.07 -3.21 -8.51
N ALA A 11 -60.86 -3.69 -8.76
CA ALA A 11 -59.66 -3.28 -8.05
C ALA A 11 -59.07 -2.03 -8.74
N LEU A 12 -59.05 -0.91 -8.02
CA LEU A 12 -58.25 0.27 -8.36
C LEU A 12 -56.79 -0.03 -7.99
N ALA A 13 -55.97 -0.34 -9.00
CA ALA A 13 -54.52 -0.41 -8.87
C ALA A 13 -53.94 1.00 -8.88
N GLY A 14 -53.57 1.51 -7.71
CA GLY A 14 -52.71 2.69 -7.58
C GLY A 14 -51.29 2.31 -7.96
N ALA A 15 -50.82 2.80 -9.11
CA ALA A 15 -49.44 2.68 -9.54
C ALA A 15 -48.56 3.59 -8.66
N LEU A 16 -48.01 3.05 -7.57
CA LEU A 16 -46.81 3.59 -6.94
C LEU A 16 -45.64 3.26 -7.86
N ALA A 17 -45.23 4.24 -8.66
CA ALA A 17 -43.99 4.20 -9.41
C ALA A 17 -42.82 4.19 -8.41
N LEU A 18 -42.39 2.99 -8.01
CA LEU A 18 -41.06 2.76 -7.49
C LEU A 18 -40.09 2.97 -8.66
N SER A 19 -39.59 4.20 -8.80
CA SER A 19 -38.40 4.45 -9.59
C SER A 19 -37.29 3.56 -9.00
N PRO A 20 -36.67 2.66 -9.77
CA PRO A 20 -35.41 2.09 -9.32
C PRO A 20 -34.46 3.27 -9.18
N ALA A 21 -33.98 3.54 -7.96
CA ALA A 21 -32.81 4.36 -7.78
C ALA A 21 -31.72 3.67 -8.60
N ALA A 22 -31.41 4.22 -9.77
CA ALA A 22 -30.23 3.83 -10.50
C ALA A 22 -29.08 4.03 -9.52
N ALA A 23 -28.42 2.94 -9.13
CA ALA A 23 -27.10 3.03 -8.53
C ALA A 23 -26.26 3.83 -9.52
N ALA A 24 -26.03 5.11 -9.21
CA ALA A 24 -25.04 5.87 -9.91
C ALA A 24 -23.74 5.08 -9.74
N PRO A 25 -22.96 4.83 -10.81
CA PRO A 25 -21.61 4.34 -10.61
C PRO A 25 -20.95 5.31 -9.65
N ALA A 26 -20.37 4.81 -8.57
CA ALA A 26 -19.52 5.59 -7.69
C ALA A 26 -18.27 5.97 -8.48
N GLY A 27 -18.40 6.92 -9.39
CA GLY A 27 -17.27 7.63 -9.95
C GLY A 27 -16.68 8.41 -8.80
N GLY A 28 -15.57 7.91 -8.25
CA GLY A 28 -14.74 8.65 -7.31
C GLY A 28 -14.54 10.08 -7.83
N ILE A 29 -14.52 11.04 -6.91
CA ILE A 29 -14.29 12.44 -7.25
C ILE A 29 -13.00 12.49 -8.07
N ALA A 30 -13.05 13.08 -9.27
CA ALA A 30 -11.96 13.10 -10.25
C ALA A 30 -10.73 13.94 -9.80
N ILE A 31 -10.70 14.35 -8.54
CA ILE A 31 -9.68 15.19 -7.93
C ILE A 31 -9.23 14.46 -6.66
N PRO A 32 -7.92 14.19 -6.49
CA PRO A 32 -7.37 13.75 -5.21
C PRO A 32 -7.86 14.69 -4.11
N THR A 33 -8.70 14.16 -3.23
CA THR A 33 -9.33 14.94 -2.17
C THR A 33 -8.75 14.44 -0.86
N ASP A 34 -8.30 15.38 -0.03
CA ASP A 34 -7.75 15.08 1.29
C ASP A 34 -8.74 14.18 2.08
N PRO A 35 -8.29 13.07 2.70
CA PRO A 35 -9.15 12.19 3.48
C PRO A 35 -9.90 12.91 4.61
N SER A 36 -9.37 14.00 5.15
CA SER A 36 -10.02 14.83 6.17
C SER A 36 -11.11 15.76 5.60
N ASN A 37 -11.22 15.87 4.27
CA ASN A 37 -12.22 16.72 3.64
C ASN A 37 -13.64 16.22 3.99
N PRO A 38 -14.52 17.08 4.52
CA PRO A 38 -15.88 16.69 4.91
C PRO A 38 -16.70 16.01 3.81
N ALA A 39 -16.38 16.24 2.53
CA ALA A 39 -17.05 15.62 1.39
C ALA A 39 -16.74 14.11 1.25
N VAL A 40 -15.59 13.65 1.74
CA VAL A 40 -15.15 12.24 1.61
C VAL A 40 -14.74 11.60 2.94
N ALA A 41 -14.66 12.35 4.04
CA ALA A 41 -14.16 11.84 5.33
C ALA A 41 -14.86 10.58 5.83
N GLN A 42 -16.18 10.47 5.64
CA GLN A 42 -16.95 9.27 6.01
C GLN A 42 -16.60 8.01 5.21
N GLN A 43 -15.90 8.15 4.08
CA GLN A 43 -15.36 7.03 3.30
C GLN A 43 -14.04 6.52 3.87
N TRP A 44 -13.35 7.33 4.69
CA TRP A 44 -12.01 7.08 5.22
C TRP A 44 -12.00 6.75 6.72
N ALA A 45 -13.05 7.14 7.44
CA ALA A 45 -13.33 6.67 8.79
C ALA A 45 -14.85 6.65 9.01
N ASN A 46 -15.38 5.57 9.60
CA ASN A 46 -16.77 5.51 9.99
C ASN A 46 -16.96 6.09 11.41
N PRO A 47 -17.57 7.29 11.56
CA PRO A 47 -17.71 7.94 12.86
C PRO A 47 -18.72 7.24 13.80
N ASN A 48 -19.44 6.21 13.32
CA ASN A 48 -20.34 5.42 14.16
C ASN A 48 -19.65 4.24 14.85
N ILE A 49 -18.37 4.01 14.56
CA ILE A 49 -17.54 3.07 15.33
C ILE A 49 -17.06 3.82 16.57
N ARG A 50 -17.28 3.25 17.76
CA ARG A 50 -16.84 3.81 19.05
C ARG A 50 -17.38 5.24 19.31
N PRO A 51 -18.70 5.49 19.16
CA PRO A 51 -19.24 6.84 19.28
C PRO A 51 -19.11 7.38 20.71
N GLY A 52 -18.52 8.56 20.85
CA GLY A 52 -18.38 9.25 22.14
C GLY A 52 -17.24 8.74 23.03
N GLU A 53 -16.47 7.74 22.58
CA GLU A 53 -15.25 7.33 23.26
C GLU A 53 -14.19 8.46 23.21
N GLY A 54 -13.44 8.65 24.29
CA GLY A 54 -12.38 9.66 24.37
C GLY A 54 -12.84 11.11 24.63
N GLU A 55 -14.14 11.40 24.58
CA GLU A 55 -14.67 12.77 24.70
C GLU A 55 -14.49 13.38 26.11
N ARG A 56 -14.58 12.57 27.16
CA ARG A 56 -14.46 13.01 28.57
C ARG A 56 -13.17 12.55 29.24
N ALA A 57 -12.70 11.38 28.87
CA ALA A 57 -11.43 10.82 29.33
C ALA A 57 -10.89 9.86 28.27
N THR A 58 -9.58 9.68 28.23
CA THR A 58 -8.93 8.66 27.41
C THR A 58 -8.24 7.61 28.25
N VAL A 59 -8.14 6.37 27.75
CA VAL A 59 -7.28 5.31 28.27
C VAL A 59 -6.30 4.88 27.19
N GLU A 60 -5.02 4.88 27.50
CA GLU A 60 -3.95 4.56 26.55
C GLU A 60 -3.05 3.45 27.09
N LEU A 61 -2.69 2.49 26.25
CA LEU A 61 -1.66 1.50 26.55
C LEU A 61 -0.28 2.16 26.42
N VAL A 62 0.39 2.38 27.56
CA VAL A 62 1.76 2.92 27.61
C VAL A 62 2.79 1.81 27.41
N ALA A 63 2.52 0.65 28.00
CA ALA A 63 3.38 -0.52 27.86
C ALA A 63 2.56 -1.81 27.98
N GLY A 64 2.94 -2.84 27.24
CA GLY A 64 2.32 -4.15 27.28
C GLY A 64 3.00 -5.12 26.33
N PRO A 65 2.91 -6.44 26.56
CA PRO A 65 3.56 -7.43 25.71
C PRO A 65 2.87 -7.54 24.35
N ALA A 66 3.65 -7.68 23.28
CA ALA A 66 3.12 -8.11 21.99
C ALA A 66 2.75 -9.61 21.98
N ALA A 67 3.43 -10.39 22.81
CA ALA A 67 3.20 -11.81 22.95
C ALA A 67 3.66 -12.32 24.33
N ILE A 68 3.01 -13.37 24.83
CA ILE A 68 3.35 -14.06 26.09
C ILE A 68 3.56 -15.55 25.85
N ALA A 69 4.22 -16.26 26.76
CA ALA A 69 4.13 -17.72 26.75
C ALA A 69 2.78 -18.16 27.34
N ALA A 70 2.37 -19.39 27.03
CA ALA A 70 1.18 -19.96 27.66
C ALA A 70 1.30 -19.92 29.19
N HIS A 71 0.23 -19.50 29.85
CA HIS A 71 0.12 -19.36 31.32
C HIS A 71 0.91 -18.21 31.96
N ASP A 72 1.67 -17.43 31.19
CA ASP A 72 2.31 -16.22 31.72
C ASP A 72 1.26 -15.13 32.00
N PRO A 73 1.43 -14.32 33.07
CA PRO A 73 0.55 -13.20 33.34
C PRO A 73 0.71 -12.09 32.29
N VAL A 74 -0.38 -11.37 32.02
CA VAL A 74 -0.36 -10.19 31.14
C VAL A 74 -0.10 -8.96 31.99
N ALA A 75 1.11 -8.41 31.89
CA ALA A 75 1.49 -7.16 32.54
C ALA A 75 1.30 -5.97 31.58
N VAL A 76 0.50 -4.98 31.98
CA VAL A 76 0.29 -3.75 31.20
C VAL A 76 0.44 -2.51 32.06
N THR A 77 0.82 -1.41 31.43
CA THR A 77 0.75 -0.06 32.00
C THR A 77 -0.21 0.76 31.16
N LEU A 78 -1.24 1.30 31.82
CA LEU A 78 -2.27 2.13 31.22
C LEU A 78 -2.16 3.55 31.74
N ARG A 79 -2.39 4.54 30.88
CA ARG A 79 -2.53 5.94 31.26
C ARG A 79 -3.97 6.37 31.04
N VAL A 80 -4.59 6.90 32.09
CA VAL A 80 -5.92 7.51 32.02
C VAL A 80 -5.75 9.02 32.06
N THR A 81 -6.30 9.74 31.10
CA THR A 81 -6.24 11.21 31.03
C THR A 81 -7.64 11.79 31.06
N ASN A 82 -7.88 12.79 31.90
CA ASN A 82 -9.13 13.55 31.88
C ASN A 82 -9.08 14.62 30.78
N THR A 83 -9.89 14.47 29.74
CA THR A 83 -9.98 15.40 28.61
C THR A 83 -11.13 16.40 28.75
N SER A 84 -11.98 16.25 29.78
CA SER A 84 -13.09 17.15 30.07
C SER A 84 -12.67 18.39 30.88
N ASP A 85 -13.59 19.34 31.03
CA ASP A 85 -13.47 20.52 31.90
C ASP A 85 -13.97 20.28 33.33
N GLU A 86 -14.44 19.07 33.62
CA GLU A 86 -14.92 18.65 34.94
C GLU A 86 -13.89 17.76 35.64
N THR A 87 -14.01 17.65 36.96
CA THR A 87 -13.19 16.71 37.73
C THR A 87 -13.86 15.34 37.75
N LEU A 88 -13.15 14.30 37.28
CA LEU A 88 -13.68 12.94 37.20
C LEU A 88 -13.37 12.14 38.47
N THR A 89 -14.34 11.34 38.91
CA THR A 89 -14.26 10.48 40.11
C THR A 89 -14.90 9.12 39.86
N GLY A 90 -14.54 8.12 40.66
CA GLY A 90 -15.13 6.78 40.55
C GLY A 90 -14.73 6.04 39.28
N LEU A 91 -13.62 6.43 38.67
CA LEU A 91 -13.09 5.83 37.46
C LEU A 91 -12.64 4.39 37.73
N SER A 92 -12.93 3.50 36.77
CA SER A 92 -12.53 2.10 36.82
C SER A 92 -12.17 1.58 35.44
N ILE A 93 -11.15 0.73 35.39
CA ILE A 93 -10.72 0.01 34.19
C ILE A 93 -11.14 -1.45 34.32
N THR A 94 -11.87 -1.95 33.32
CA THR A 94 -12.27 -3.36 33.26
C THR A 94 -11.58 -4.06 32.09
N PRO A 95 -10.67 -5.01 32.34
CA PRO A 95 -10.08 -5.82 31.29
C PRO A 95 -11.12 -6.79 30.72
N ARG A 96 -11.11 -6.95 29.40
CA ARG A 96 -11.99 -7.85 28.66
C ARG A 96 -11.22 -8.52 27.54
N ARG A 97 -11.73 -9.66 27.06
CA ARG A 97 -11.27 -10.25 25.81
C ARG A 97 -12.42 -10.74 24.93
N GLY A 98 -12.18 -10.73 23.63
CA GLY A 98 -13.03 -11.38 22.64
C GLY A 98 -12.65 -12.85 22.38
N PRO A 99 -13.27 -13.49 21.37
CA PRO A 99 -12.85 -14.79 20.86
C PRO A 99 -11.48 -14.70 20.17
N ALA A 100 -10.78 -15.83 20.04
CA ALA A 100 -9.51 -15.89 19.31
C ALA A 100 -9.68 -15.48 17.84
N THR A 101 -8.75 -14.70 17.31
CA THR A 101 -8.72 -14.29 15.90
C THR A 101 -7.91 -15.27 15.06
N GLY A 102 -8.40 -15.57 13.85
CA GLY A 102 -7.81 -16.57 12.96
C GLY A 102 -6.96 -15.97 11.84
N SER A 103 -7.18 -14.70 11.50
CA SER A 103 -6.53 -14.03 10.38
C SER A 103 -6.37 -12.52 10.66
N PRO A 104 -5.50 -11.80 9.92
CA PRO A 104 -5.43 -10.34 9.97
C PRO A 104 -6.77 -9.65 9.62
N GLU A 105 -7.60 -10.28 8.79
CA GLU A 105 -8.94 -9.75 8.48
C GLU A 105 -9.85 -9.81 9.71
N ASP A 106 -9.87 -10.95 10.42
CA ASP A 106 -10.62 -11.12 11.67
C ASP A 106 -10.11 -10.18 12.76
N GLN A 107 -8.79 -9.92 12.79
CA GLN A 107 -8.16 -8.97 13.69
C GLN A 107 -8.75 -7.57 13.55
N ARG A 108 -8.88 -7.08 12.31
CA ARG A 108 -9.44 -5.77 12.02
C ARG A 108 -10.94 -5.71 12.33
N ALA A 109 -11.67 -6.80 12.09
CA ALA A 109 -13.07 -6.89 12.49
C ALA A 109 -13.22 -6.84 14.03
N ALA A 110 -12.35 -7.54 14.77
CA ALA A 110 -12.37 -7.52 16.24
C ALA A 110 -12.00 -6.15 16.82
N ALA A 111 -11.08 -5.41 16.20
CA ALA A 111 -10.68 -4.07 16.64
C ALA A 111 -11.87 -3.10 16.68
N ILE A 112 -12.79 -3.19 15.71
CA ILE A 112 -13.98 -2.32 15.63
C ILE A 112 -15.24 -2.93 16.26
N ALA A 113 -15.15 -4.12 16.86
CA ALA A 113 -16.30 -4.83 17.42
C ALA A 113 -16.90 -4.10 18.63
N ASP A 114 -18.19 -4.37 18.91
CA ASP A 114 -18.87 -3.82 20.07
C ASP A 114 -18.28 -4.37 21.39
N VAL A 115 -18.35 -3.58 22.47
CA VAL A 115 -17.87 -3.99 23.81
C VAL A 115 -18.49 -5.30 24.28
N ALA A 116 -19.74 -5.59 23.88
CA ALA A 116 -20.42 -6.83 24.21
C ALA A 116 -19.79 -8.08 23.55
N GLU A 117 -19.10 -7.92 22.43
CA GLU A 117 -18.39 -9.02 21.75
C GLU A 117 -17.11 -9.42 22.51
N TYR A 118 -16.57 -8.52 23.33
CA TYR A 118 -15.55 -8.82 24.33
C TYR A 118 -16.21 -9.45 25.57
N GLY A 119 -16.76 -10.65 25.38
CA GLY A 119 -17.67 -11.31 26.32
C GLY A 119 -17.02 -11.91 27.56
N VAL A 120 -15.69 -12.08 27.59
CA VAL A 120 -14.98 -12.54 28.79
C VAL A 120 -14.48 -11.30 29.54
N VAL A 121 -15.00 -11.11 30.75
CA VAL A 121 -14.82 -9.90 31.55
C VAL A 121 -13.98 -10.26 32.78
N GLY A 122 -12.84 -9.58 32.93
CA GLY A 122 -11.99 -9.68 34.09
C GLY A 122 -12.48 -8.82 35.26
N ARG A 123 -11.64 -8.65 36.29
CA ARG A 123 -12.02 -7.92 37.48
C ARG A 123 -11.78 -6.42 37.27
N PRO A 124 -12.75 -5.53 37.59
CA PRO A 124 -12.54 -4.09 37.52
C PRO A 124 -11.42 -3.64 38.47
N ARG A 125 -10.64 -2.64 38.04
CA ARG A 125 -9.59 -1.98 38.84
C ARG A 125 -9.95 -0.52 39.00
N GLY A 126 -10.07 -0.07 40.24
CA GLY A 126 -10.30 1.34 40.54
C GLY A 126 -9.10 2.17 40.12
N VAL A 127 -9.37 3.33 39.53
CA VAL A 127 -8.39 4.40 39.38
C VAL A 127 -8.53 5.22 40.66
N ASP A 128 -7.69 4.92 41.66
CA ASP A 128 -7.75 5.45 43.04
C ASP A 128 -7.36 6.95 43.14
N THR A 129 -7.70 7.73 42.11
CA THR A 129 -7.41 9.16 41.97
C THR A 129 -8.63 9.89 41.45
N GLN A 130 -8.92 11.04 42.05
CA GLN A 130 -9.73 12.07 41.43
C GLN A 130 -8.86 12.75 40.36
N LEU A 131 -9.34 12.87 39.12
CA LEU A 131 -8.59 13.50 38.04
C LEU A 131 -9.17 14.87 37.73
N ALA A 132 -8.41 15.94 38.00
CA ALA A 132 -8.74 17.28 37.56
C ALA A 132 -8.66 17.40 36.02
N PRO A 133 -9.25 18.46 35.41
CA PRO A 133 -9.13 18.70 33.98
C PRO A 133 -7.67 18.69 33.50
N GLY A 134 -7.36 17.85 32.50
CA GLY A 134 -6.01 17.67 31.94
C GLY A 134 -5.05 16.84 32.80
N GLU A 135 -5.47 16.38 33.98
CA GLU A 135 -4.66 15.48 34.82
C GLU A 135 -4.69 14.05 34.28
N ASN A 136 -3.59 13.32 34.48
CA ASN A 136 -3.48 11.91 34.14
C ASN A 136 -3.04 11.06 35.34
N ALA A 137 -3.40 9.78 35.30
CA ALA A 137 -2.94 8.76 36.23
C ALA A 137 -2.46 7.52 35.46
N GLU A 138 -1.34 6.96 35.90
CA GLU A 138 -0.82 5.69 35.38
C GLU A 138 -1.15 4.53 36.31
N LEU A 139 -1.58 3.41 35.72
CA LEU A 139 -1.94 2.19 36.42
C LEU A 139 -1.17 1.01 35.81
N SER A 140 -0.49 0.26 36.66
CA SER A 140 0.11 -1.02 36.27
C SER A 140 -0.80 -2.16 36.68
N LEU A 141 -1.21 -2.97 35.71
CA LEU A 141 -2.09 -4.12 35.92
C LEU A 141 -1.35 -5.41 35.60
N GLU A 142 -1.52 -6.41 36.45
CA GLU A 142 -1.13 -7.78 36.19
C GLU A 142 -2.40 -8.64 36.11
N ILE A 143 -2.66 -9.21 34.94
CA ILE A 143 -3.86 -10.00 34.65
C ILE A 143 -3.46 -11.47 34.59
N LEU A 144 -4.04 -12.25 35.49
CA LEU A 144 -3.81 -13.68 35.58
C LEU A 144 -4.75 -14.46 34.67
N GLU A 145 -4.36 -15.67 34.26
CA GLU A 145 -5.17 -16.53 33.38
C GLU A 145 -6.52 -16.93 34.02
N ASP A 146 -6.61 -17.02 35.35
CA ASP A 146 -7.88 -17.31 36.03
C ASP A 146 -8.85 -16.11 35.99
N GLU A 147 -8.33 -14.89 35.83
CA GLU A 147 -9.11 -13.67 35.64
C GLU A 147 -9.51 -13.49 34.17
N LEU A 148 -8.57 -13.67 33.26
CA LEU A 148 -8.79 -13.51 31.82
C LEU A 148 -8.18 -14.71 31.07
N PRO A 149 -8.94 -15.82 30.88
CA PRO A 149 -8.40 -17.07 30.36
C PRO A 149 -8.01 -16.96 28.89
N LEU A 150 -6.77 -17.33 28.55
CA LEU A 150 -6.23 -17.31 27.18
C LEU A 150 -5.89 -18.74 26.70
N PRO A 151 -6.90 -19.58 26.42
CA PRO A 151 -6.70 -21.01 26.24
C PRO A 151 -6.03 -21.39 24.91
N GLY A 152 -4.84 -21.99 24.99
CA GLY A 152 -4.14 -22.54 23.82
C GLY A 152 -3.34 -21.50 23.05
N LEU A 153 -2.75 -21.95 21.93
CA LEU A 153 -1.86 -21.13 21.11
C LEU A 153 -2.68 -20.32 20.10
N ALA A 154 -3.08 -19.12 20.49
CA ALA A 154 -3.95 -18.26 19.70
C ALA A 154 -3.64 -16.78 19.94
N THR A 155 -4.20 -15.93 19.08
CA THR A 155 -4.16 -14.48 19.25
C THR A 155 -5.52 -14.02 19.75
N TYR A 156 -5.54 -13.22 20.81
CA TYR A 156 -6.77 -12.75 21.45
C TYR A 156 -6.89 -11.23 21.37
N PRO A 157 -8.04 -10.69 20.93
CA PRO A 157 -8.34 -9.27 21.10
C PRO A 157 -8.61 -9.00 22.59
N LEU A 158 -7.84 -8.09 23.15
CA LEU A 158 -7.97 -7.56 24.50
C LEU A 158 -8.54 -6.14 24.43
N MET A 159 -9.33 -5.80 25.45
CA MET A 159 -9.93 -4.48 25.61
C MET A 159 -9.83 -4.04 27.07
N PHE A 160 -9.41 -2.81 27.29
CA PHE A 160 -9.53 -2.13 28.58
C PHE A 160 -10.63 -1.08 28.50
N ALA A 161 -11.75 -1.36 29.14
CA ALA A 161 -12.88 -0.44 29.17
C ALA A 161 -12.76 0.52 30.36
N LEU A 162 -12.60 1.81 30.09
CA LEU A 162 -12.65 2.88 31.08
C LEU A 162 -14.10 3.30 31.30
N SER A 163 -14.54 3.31 32.56
CA SER A 163 -15.90 3.69 32.92
C SER A 163 -15.98 4.43 34.24
N ASP A 164 -17.02 5.25 34.39
CA ASP A 164 -17.45 5.88 35.63
C ASP A 164 -18.90 5.48 35.97
N GLU A 165 -19.53 6.22 36.88
CA GLU A 165 -20.94 6.06 37.27
C GLU A 165 -21.96 6.41 36.17
N THR A 166 -21.54 7.15 35.15
CA THR A 166 -22.37 7.56 34.00
C THR A 166 -22.32 6.54 32.86
N GLY A 167 -21.25 5.76 32.76
CA GLY A 167 -21.12 4.66 31.80
C GLY A 167 -19.71 4.49 31.26
N LEU A 168 -19.61 3.93 30.06
CA LEU A 168 -18.36 3.79 29.31
C LEU A 168 -17.88 5.19 28.89
N LEU A 169 -16.59 5.46 29.11
CA LEU A 169 -15.94 6.71 28.71
C LEU A 169 -15.01 6.52 27.52
N ASP A 170 -14.26 5.43 27.52
CA ASP A 170 -13.29 5.11 26.46
C ASP A 170 -12.89 3.63 26.50
N THR A 171 -12.28 3.14 25.42
CA THR A 171 -11.67 1.81 25.37
C THR A 171 -10.25 1.85 24.80
N GLU A 172 -9.40 0.93 25.25
CA GLU A 172 -8.09 0.69 24.62
C GLU A 172 -8.05 -0.76 24.14
N ARG A 173 -7.66 -0.99 22.89
CA ARG A 173 -7.83 -2.28 22.21
C ARG A 173 -6.54 -2.74 21.53
N PHE A 174 -6.12 -3.96 21.83
CA PHE A 174 -4.97 -4.57 21.18
C PHE A 174 -5.05 -6.09 21.15
N HIS A 175 -4.26 -6.71 20.29
CA HIS A 175 -4.20 -8.16 20.14
C HIS A 175 -2.96 -8.72 20.81
N LEU A 176 -3.18 -9.70 21.69
CA LEU A 176 -2.12 -10.41 22.38
C LEU A 176 -1.95 -11.82 21.81
N ASP A 177 -0.73 -12.17 21.43
CA ASP A 177 -0.40 -13.52 20.98
C ASP A 177 0.06 -14.43 22.13
N VAL A 178 -0.51 -15.63 22.21
CA VAL A 178 -0.03 -16.70 23.10
C VAL A 178 0.86 -17.64 22.31
N ARG A 179 2.16 -17.59 22.62
CA ARG A 179 3.21 -18.34 21.91
C ARG A 179 3.36 -19.75 22.45
N GLY A 180 3.81 -20.62 21.56
CA GLY A 180 4.24 -21.99 21.86
C GLY A 180 4.91 -22.62 20.65
N GLU A 181 5.45 -23.82 20.84
CA GLU A 181 6.05 -24.59 19.75
C GLU A 181 4.96 -25.24 18.89
N ASP A 182 5.07 -25.08 17.58
CA ASP A 182 4.23 -25.78 16.59
C ASP A 182 5.11 -26.35 15.48
N SER A 183 4.87 -27.61 15.10
CA SER A 183 5.70 -28.40 14.18
C SER A 183 5.12 -28.50 12.76
N GLY A 184 4.22 -27.60 12.39
CA GLY A 184 3.62 -27.54 11.04
C GLY A 184 4.59 -27.08 9.93
N PRO A 185 4.20 -27.21 8.65
CA PRO A 185 4.92 -26.59 7.54
C PRO A 185 5.08 -25.08 7.77
N ARG A 186 6.32 -24.60 7.68
CA ARG A 186 6.66 -23.20 7.91
C ARG A 186 6.57 -22.41 6.59
N PRO A 187 5.68 -21.41 6.46
CA PRO A 187 5.59 -20.57 5.26
C PRO A 187 6.85 -19.72 5.10
N GLY A 188 7.13 -19.30 3.87
CA GLY A 188 8.15 -18.28 3.60
C GLY A 188 7.72 -16.94 4.20
N LEU A 189 8.65 -16.22 4.81
CA LEU A 189 8.44 -14.89 5.35
C LEU A 189 9.47 -13.94 4.76
N THR A 190 8.96 -12.87 4.15
CA THR A 190 9.74 -11.75 3.64
C THR A 190 9.24 -10.47 4.30
N MET A 191 10.13 -9.56 4.66
CA MET A 191 9.80 -8.24 5.17
C MET A 191 10.48 -7.16 4.33
N LEU A 192 9.74 -6.10 4.03
CA LEU A 192 10.33 -4.85 3.57
C LEU A 192 10.62 -3.96 4.77
N PHE A 193 11.74 -3.25 4.72
CA PHE A 193 12.10 -2.24 5.70
C PHE A 193 12.19 -0.86 5.03
N PRO A 194 11.10 -0.09 5.00
CA PRO A 194 11.08 1.22 4.35
C PRO A 194 11.92 2.27 5.08
N LEU A 195 12.74 3.00 4.33
CA LEU A 195 13.44 4.21 4.77
C LEU A 195 13.06 5.37 3.85
N SER A 196 12.23 6.27 4.35
CA SER A 196 11.74 7.46 3.65
C SER A 196 11.50 8.59 4.65
N ALA A 197 11.52 9.83 4.18
CA ALA A 197 11.17 11.01 4.95
C ALA A 197 10.57 12.09 4.03
N PRO A 198 9.78 13.03 4.57
CA PRO A 198 9.44 14.26 3.87
C PRO A 198 10.71 15.05 3.52
N ILE A 199 10.79 15.56 2.29
CA ILE A 199 11.95 16.31 1.80
C ILE A 199 11.49 17.68 1.32
N ASP A 200 11.90 18.72 2.05
CA ASP A 200 11.45 20.09 1.83
C ASP A 200 12.34 20.85 0.84
N ILE A 201 12.66 20.26 -0.33
CA ILE A 201 13.43 20.98 -1.36
C ILE A 201 12.63 22.18 -1.87
N VAL A 202 13.21 23.38 -1.82
CA VAL A 202 12.56 24.57 -2.36
C VAL A 202 12.42 24.46 -3.88
N PRO A 203 11.19 24.62 -4.43
CA PRO A 203 10.93 24.51 -5.86
C PRO A 203 11.76 25.45 -6.73
N GLY A 204 11.79 25.17 -8.04
CA GLY A 204 12.45 26.02 -9.04
C GLY A 204 13.94 25.72 -9.23
N GLU A 205 14.41 24.56 -8.79
CA GLU A 205 15.78 24.10 -9.09
C GLU A 205 15.98 23.93 -10.60
N THR A 206 17.07 24.47 -11.14
CA THR A 206 17.47 24.25 -12.54
C THR A 206 18.15 22.90 -12.69
N GLY A 207 18.08 22.29 -13.88
CA GLY A 207 18.86 21.10 -14.18
C GLY A 207 20.36 21.29 -13.97
N GLN A 208 21.14 20.20 -14.05
CA GLN A 208 22.55 20.12 -13.64
C GLN A 208 23.56 20.86 -14.57
N ALA A 209 23.19 21.96 -15.23
CA ALA A 209 24.06 22.66 -16.17
C ALA A 209 24.14 24.17 -15.87
N PRO A 210 25.35 24.77 -15.75
CA PRO A 210 26.69 24.18 -15.88
C PRO A 210 27.26 23.51 -14.61
N GLU A 211 26.69 23.78 -13.44
CA GLU A 211 27.02 23.14 -12.15
C GLU A 211 25.74 22.67 -11.46
N THR A 212 25.84 21.73 -10.53
CA THR A 212 24.70 21.36 -9.68
C THR A 212 24.33 22.57 -8.81
N PRO A 213 23.09 23.07 -8.88
CA PRO A 213 22.71 24.22 -8.09
C PRO A 213 22.77 23.90 -6.59
N PRO A 214 23.02 24.91 -5.75
CA PRO A 214 23.05 24.72 -4.30
C PRO A 214 21.73 24.14 -3.82
N LEU A 215 21.81 23.16 -2.90
CA LEU A 215 20.64 22.61 -2.24
C LEU A 215 20.06 23.68 -1.32
N VAL A 216 18.78 23.99 -1.51
CA VAL A 216 18.01 24.88 -0.64
C VAL A 216 16.84 24.08 -0.10
N LEU A 217 16.79 23.94 1.23
CA LEU A 217 15.70 23.29 1.95
C LEU A 217 14.86 24.35 2.67
N ALA A 218 13.53 24.16 2.68
CA ALA A 218 12.64 25.07 3.40
C ALA A 218 12.75 24.92 4.92
N SER A 219 13.25 23.78 5.40
CA SER A 219 13.43 23.48 6.81
C SER A 219 14.69 22.64 7.06
N ASP A 220 15.20 22.71 8.30
CA ASP A 220 16.30 21.86 8.79
C ASP A 220 15.78 20.57 9.45
N ALA A 221 14.51 20.21 9.21
CA ALA A 221 13.85 19.08 9.89
C ALA A 221 14.51 17.73 9.55
N LEU A 222 14.88 17.54 8.28
CA LEU A 222 15.57 16.32 7.84
C LEU A 222 16.93 16.14 8.55
N ALA A 223 17.64 17.23 8.87
CA ALA A 223 18.87 17.13 9.67
C ALA A 223 18.61 16.54 11.06
N GLY A 224 17.49 16.91 11.69
CA GLY A 224 17.07 16.34 12.97
C GLY A 224 16.70 14.86 12.90
N GLU A 225 16.23 14.35 11.75
CA GLU A 225 15.97 12.92 11.58
C GLU A 225 17.24 12.09 11.35
N LEU A 226 18.26 12.68 10.71
CA LEU A 226 19.55 12.05 10.40
C LEU A 226 20.52 12.07 11.58
N ALA A 227 20.43 13.08 12.45
CA ALA A 227 21.27 13.21 13.64
C ALA A 227 21.09 12.02 14.61
N GLU A 228 22.04 11.85 15.53
CA GLU A 228 21.97 10.84 16.59
C GLU A 228 20.67 10.99 17.40
N GLY A 229 19.95 9.88 17.59
CA GLY A 229 18.62 9.88 18.22
C GLY A 229 17.49 10.42 17.33
N GLY A 230 17.78 10.84 16.10
CA GLY A 230 16.79 11.16 15.08
C GLY A 230 16.05 9.90 14.58
N ARG A 231 14.87 10.11 13.97
CA ARG A 231 14.01 9.01 13.50
C ARG A 231 14.72 8.08 12.51
N LEU A 232 15.37 8.64 11.48
CA LEU A 232 16.07 7.85 10.45
C LEU A 232 17.33 7.18 11.00
N SER A 233 18.06 7.85 11.90
CA SER A 233 19.19 7.21 12.60
C SER A 233 18.72 6.00 13.41
N GLN A 234 17.67 6.14 14.22
CA GLN A 234 17.14 5.05 15.03
C GLN A 234 16.54 3.91 14.19
N LEU A 235 15.93 4.21 13.03
CA LEU A 235 15.48 3.15 12.11
C LEU A 235 16.65 2.33 11.55
N VAL A 236 17.79 2.98 11.26
CA VAL A 236 19.02 2.28 10.86
C VAL A 236 19.55 1.42 12.02
N ASP A 237 19.54 1.94 13.25
CA ASP A 237 19.92 1.16 14.45
C ASP A 237 19.05 -0.10 14.59
N VAL A 238 17.71 0.03 14.47
CA VAL A 238 16.77 -1.09 14.53
C VAL A 238 17.05 -2.13 13.44
N TYR A 239 17.36 -1.69 12.22
CA TYR A 239 17.71 -2.60 11.13
C TYR A 239 19.00 -3.37 11.42
N GLU A 240 20.07 -2.67 11.81
CA GLU A 240 21.38 -3.28 12.10
C GLU A 240 21.30 -4.29 13.25
N ASP A 241 20.61 -3.92 14.33
CA ASP A 241 20.40 -4.80 15.49
C ASP A 241 19.67 -6.08 15.10
N ALA A 242 18.58 -5.97 14.32
CA ALA A 242 17.79 -7.12 13.91
C ALA A 242 18.49 -7.97 12.84
N ALA A 243 19.20 -7.34 11.89
CA ALA A 243 19.95 -8.01 10.83
C ALA A 243 21.21 -8.72 11.32
N SER A 244 21.61 -8.52 12.59
CA SER A 244 22.67 -9.31 13.23
C SER A 244 22.33 -10.81 13.29
N ASP A 245 21.05 -11.19 13.23
CA ASP A 245 20.61 -12.56 12.95
C ASP A 245 20.58 -12.81 11.43
N PRO A 246 21.42 -13.72 10.88
CA PRO A 246 21.45 -14.01 9.45
C PRO A 246 20.11 -14.48 8.86
N ALA A 247 19.24 -15.11 9.66
CA ALA A 247 17.91 -15.51 9.21
C ALA A 247 17.00 -14.29 9.03
N VAL A 248 17.06 -13.31 9.95
CA VAL A 248 16.31 -12.05 9.83
C VAL A 248 16.84 -11.23 8.66
N ALA A 249 18.17 -11.12 8.52
CA ALA A 249 18.81 -10.43 7.39
C ALA A 249 18.40 -11.05 6.04
N ALA A 250 18.34 -12.38 5.93
CA ALA A 250 17.92 -13.06 4.71
C ALA A 250 16.42 -12.88 4.40
N ALA A 251 15.59 -12.66 5.42
CA ALA A 251 14.16 -12.41 5.26
C ALA A 251 13.82 -10.94 4.98
N THR A 252 14.75 -10.00 5.21
CA THR A 252 14.45 -8.56 5.21
C THR A 252 15.15 -7.83 4.08
N CYS A 253 14.40 -7.07 3.28
CA CYS A 253 14.94 -6.22 2.23
C CYS A 253 14.74 -4.74 2.56
N LEU A 254 15.83 -3.96 2.50
CA LEU A 254 15.79 -2.53 2.72
C LEU A 254 15.16 -1.83 1.51
N ALA A 255 14.08 -1.07 1.74
CA ALA A 255 13.38 -0.33 0.71
C ALA A 255 13.62 1.17 0.91
N VAL A 256 14.53 1.75 0.13
CA VAL A 256 15.05 3.10 0.38
C VAL A 256 14.46 4.08 -0.62
N ASP A 257 14.01 5.23 -0.13
CA ASP A 257 13.65 6.36 -0.97
C ASP A 257 14.90 6.97 -1.64
N PRO A 258 15.02 6.88 -2.98
CA PRO A 258 16.17 7.43 -3.68
C PRO A 258 16.24 8.97 -3.60
N ALA A 259 15.12 9.67 -3.39
CA ALA A 259 15.14 11.12 -3.21
C ALA A 259 15.75 11.52 -1.86
N LEU A 260 15.50 10.73 -0.81
CA LEU A 260 16.13 10.90 0.51
C LEU A 260 17.64 10.74 0.40
N VAL A 261 18.10 9.68 -0.29
CA VAL A 261 19.53 9.42 -0.51
C VAL A 261 20.20 10.53 -1.34
N ASP A 262 19.55 10.99 -2.42
CA ASP A 262 20.04 12.10 -3.24
C ASP A 262 20.14 13.40 -2.41
N THR A 263 19.15 13.67 -1.57
CA THR A 263 19.13 14.87 -0.72
C THR A 263 20.19 14.81 0.37
N ALA A 264 20.34 13.67 1.05
CA ALA A 264 21.39 13.46 2.05
C ALA A 264 22.79 13.63 1.43
N GLU A 265 23.01 13.13 0.20
CA GLU A 265 24.29 13.29 -0.50
C GLU A 265 24.59 14.76 -0.78
N ARG A 266 23.57 15.53 -1.15
CA ARG A 266 23.70 16.98 -1.34
C ARG A 266 23.90 17.71 -0.01
N MET A 267 23.18 17.34 1.05
CA MET A 267 23.37 17.89 2.40
C MET A 267 24.80 17.67 2.91
N SER A 268 25.41 16.51 2.64
CA SER A 268 26.79 16.18 3.05
C SER A 268 27.84 17.14 2.47
N ARG A 269 27.52 17.86 1.39
CA ARG A 269 28.38 18.85 0.75
C ARG A 269 28.09 20.30 1.18
N GLY A 270 27.16 20.48 2.12
CA GLY A 270 26.65 21.78 2.54
C GLY A 270 25.38 22.20 1.79
N TYR A 271 24.46 22.84 2.50
CA TYR A 271 23.17 23.30 1.99
C TYR A 271 22.70 24.57 2.71
N ILE A 272 21.65 25.21 2.19
CA ILE A 272 21.07 26.43 2.72
C ILE A 272 19.63 26.15 3.19
N VAL A 273 19.26 26.71 4.33
CA VAL A 273 17.88 26.72 4.83
C VAL A 273 17.24 28.06 4.51
N SER A 274 16.24 28.04 3.63
CA SER A 274 15.49 29.24 3.21
C SER A 274 14.13 28.84 2.67
N SER A 275 13.10 29.67 2.85
CA SER A 275 11.78 29.44 2.29
C SER A 275 11.68 29.80 0.79
N THR A 276 12.67 30.50 0.25
CA THR A 276 12.71 30.96 -1.13
C THR A 276 14.04 30.65 -1.80
N ARG A 277 14.00 30.44 -3.11
CA ARG A 277 15.19 30.31 -3.95
C ARG A 277 15.55 31.68 -4.54
N PRO A 278 16.83 32.08 -4.56
CA PRO A 278 17.25 33.28 -5.28
C PRO A 278 16.85 33.20 -6.76
N ASP A 279 16.42 34.33 -7.33
CA ASP A 279 16.05 34.40 -8.74
C ASP A 279 17.23 34.02 -9.65
N ILE A 280 17.05 32.96 -10.45
CA ILE A 280 18.03 32.47 -11.45
C ILE A 280 18.33 33.55 -12.51
N ALA A 281 17.39 34.48 -12.72
CA ALA A 281 17.48 35.56 -13.68
C ALA A 281 17.82 36.89 -13.01
N GLN A 282 18.92 36.97 -12.25
CA GLN A 282 19.50 38.30 -12.03
C GLN A 282 19.96 38.83 -13.40
N GLN A 283 19.39 39.96 -13.85
CA GLN A 283 19.91 40.63 -15.04
C GLN A 283 21.42 40.83 -14.85
N PRO A 284 22.25 40.55 -15.86
CA PRO A 284 23.69 40.74 -15.73
C PRO A 284 23.97 42.19 -15.30
N LYS A 285 24.32 42.37 -14.02
CA LYS A 285 24.69 43.67 -13.46
C LYS A 285 25.96 44.10 -14.19
N ARG A 286 26.06 45.38 -14.58
CA ARG A 286 27.32 45.88 -15.14
C ARG A 286 28.37 45.83 -14.04
N LEU A 287 29.61 45.50 -14.37
CA LEU A 287 30.75 45.46 -13.42
C LEU A 287 30.92 46.72 -12.56
N ARG A 288 30.40 47.87 -12.99
CA ARG A 288 30.42 49.12 -12.22
C ARG A 288 29.35 49.16 -11.12
N ASP A 289 28.25 48.45 -11.33
CA ASP A 289 27.06 48.43 -10.47
C ASP A 289 27.16 47.30 -9.43
N SER A 290 28.18 46.44 -9.51
CA SER A 290 28.52 45.40 -8.54
C SER A 290 29.61 45.83 -7.53
N TRP A 291 30.13 47.06 -7.62
CA TRP A 291 31.14 47.55 -6.68
C TRP A 291 30.47 48.07 -5.41
N GLY A 292 30.55 47.29 -4.33
CA GLY A 292 30.09 47.67 -2.99
C GLY A 292 28.68 47.18 -2.61
N SER A 293 28.08 46.28 -3.40
CA SER A 293 26.83 45.59 -3.06
C SER A 293 27.12 44.23 -2.40
N ASP A 294 26.57 43.99 -1.21
CA ASP A 294 26.57 42.67 -0.53
C ASP A 294 25.45 41.74 -1.09
N ASP A 295 24.94 42.01 -2.30
CA ASP A 295 23.80 41.31 -2.93
C ASP A 295 24.09 39.85 -3.34
N ASP A 296 25.33 39.36 -3.14
CA ASP A 296 25.77 38.01 -3.49
C ASP A 296 25.70 37.03 -2.31
N VAL A 297 25.23 37.44 -1.13
CA VAL A 297 24.99 36.52 -0.01
C VAL A 297 23.73 35.70 -0.32
N PRO A 298 23.82 34.36 -0.39
CA PRO A 298 22.64 33.52 -0.58
C PRO A 298 21.61 33.82 0.52
N GLU A 299 20.38 34.12 0.14
CA GLU A 299 19.29 34.28 1.11
C GLU A 299 19.10 32.95 1.86
N GLY A 300 19.37 32.95 3.18
CA GLY A 300 19.17 31.79 4.05
C GLY A 300 20.31 31.57 5.04
N GLU A 301 20.07 30.65 5.98
CA GLU A 301 21.07 30.23 6.97
C GLU A 301 21.79 28.96 6.48
N PRO A 302 23.10 28.79 6.74
CA PRO A 302 23.78 27.53 6.50
C PRO A 302 23.10 26.37 7.26
N GLY A 303 22.85 25.27 6.56
CA GLY A 303 22.32 24.05 7.14
C GLY A 303 23.29 23.40 8.13
N ARG A 304 22.75 22.76 9.17
CA ARG A 304 23.57 22.20 10.27
C ARG A 304 23.86 20.70 10.13
N GLY A 305 23.10 19.97 9.32
CA GLY A 305 23.15 18.50 9.24
C GLY A 305 24.13 17.92 8.23
N SER A 306 25.19 18.65 7.84
CA SER A 306 26.13 18.15 6.81
C SER A 306 26.93 16.94 7.30
N GLU A 307 27.39 16.97 8.55
CA GLU A 307 28.13 15.86 9.17
C GLU A 307 27.22 14.65 9.44
N ASP A 308 26.02 14.89 9.97
CA ASP A 308 25.02 13.85 10.23
C ASP A 308 24.60 13.13 8.94
N ALA A 309 24.39 13.88 7.85
CA ALA A 309 24.07 13.30 6.55
C ALA A 309 25.21 12.43 5.99
N ALA A 310 26.46 12.86 6.14
CA ALA A 310 27.62 12.07 5.72
C ALA A 310 27.73 10.77 6.52
N ALA A 311 27.59 10.84 7.85
CA ALA A 311 27.65 9.68 8.73
C ALA A 311 26.50 8.69 8.46
N TRP A 312 25.28 9.20 8.26
CA TRP A 312 24.13 8.37 7.94
C TRP A 312 24.28 7.65 6.58
N LEU A 313 24.81 8.32 5.55
CA LEU A 313 25.09 7.70 4.26
C LEU A 313 26.18 6.62 4.33
N GLU A 314 27.22 6.84 5.12
CA GLU A 314 28.28 5.85 5.33
C GLU A 314 27.72 4.56 5.95
N ARG A 315 26.88 4.68 6.98
CA ARG A 315 26.19 3.54 7.60
C ARG A 315 25.29 2.83 6.60
N LEU A 316 24.47 3.59 5.86
CA LEU A 316 23.55 3.03 4.88
C LEU A 316 24.28 2.31 3.73
N ALA A 317 25.43 2.85 3.27
CA ALA A 317 26.27 2.19 2.26
C ALA A 317 26.87 0.88 2.78
N GLY A 318 27.27 0.84 4.06
CA GLY A 318 27.72 -0.39 4.73
C GLY A 318 26.64 -1.48 4.73
N ILE A 319 25.40 -1.13 5.09
CA ILE A 319 24.26 -2.04 5.05
C ILE A 319 23.97 -2.51 3.61
N ALA A 320 23.93 -1.58 2.66
CA ALA A 320 23.64 -1.85 1.27
C ALA A 320 24.67 -2.78 0.62
N ALA A 321 25.93 -2.82 1.09
CA ALA A 321 26.95 -3.68 0.54
C ALA A 321 26.70 -5.18 0.80
N GLU A 322 26.02 -5.52 1.90
CA GLU A 322 25.85 -6.91 2.36
C GLU A 322 24.41 -7.41 2.29
N HIS A 323 23.43 -6.51 2.31
CA HIS A 323 22.02 -6.87 2.46
C HIS A 323 21.16 -6.53 1.23
N CYS A 324 19.94 -7.08 1.19
CA CYS A 324 19.00 -6.81 0.11
C CYS A 324 18.58 -5.33 0.12
N LEU A 325 18.64 -4.70 -1.06
CA LEU A 325 18.25 -3.32 -1.29
C LEU A 325 17.27 -3.23 -2.45
N MET A 326 16.24 -2.39 -2.33
CA MET A 326 15.38 -1.97 -3.43
C MET A 326 15.08 -0.48 -3.35
N ALA A 327 14.87 0.15 -4.51
CA ALA A 327 14.44 1.54 -4.57
C ALA A 327 12.91 1.64 -4.42
N LEU A 328 12.45 2.53 -3.55
CA LEU A 328 11.08 3.04 -3.58
C LEU A 328 10.91 3.98 -4.79
N PRO A 329 9.67 4.29 -5.20
CA PRO A 329 9.41 5.40 -6.09
C PRO A 329 10.05 6.67 -5.56
N TRP A 330 10.54 7.54 -6.45
CA TRP A 330 11.18 8.80 -6.09
C TRP A 330 10.30 9.62 -5.13
N ALA A 331 10.83 9.97 -3.95
CA ALA A 331 10.11 10.67 -2.90
C ALA A 331 8.82 9.95 -2.44
N ASN A 332 8.84 8.62 -2.48
CA ASN A 332 7.68 7.75 -2.22
C ASN A 332 6.41 8.18 -3.00
N ALA A 333 6.58 8.65 -4.24
CA ALA A 333 5.49 9.24 -5.02
C ALA A 333 4.29 8.29 -5.21
N ASP A 334 3.08 8.87 -5.14
CA ASP A 334 1.86 8.19 -5.54
C ASP A 334 1.79 8.01 -7.06
N LEU A 335 2.03 6.78 -7.50
CA LEU A 335 1.99 6.43 -8.91
C LEU A 335 0.61 6.63 -9.54
N ASN A 336 -0.48 6.58 -8.76
CA ASN A 336 -1.82 6.89 -9.25
C ASN A 336 -1.96 8.38 -9.56
N ALA A 337 -1.54 9.25 -8.62
CA ALA A 337 -1.51 10.69 -8.84
C ALA A 337 -0.59 11.06 -10.01
N VAL A 338 0.61 10.47 -10.09
CA VAL A 338 1.55 10.69 -11.19
C VAL A 338 0.94 10.27 -12.53
N ALA A 339 0.32 9.09 -12.60
CA ALA A 339 -0.32 8.63 -13.84
C ALA A 339 -1.47 9.55 -14.29
N ASN A 340 -2.23 10.10 -13.35
CA ASN A 340 -3.34 11.02 -13.63
C ASN A 340 -2.88 12.36 -14.25
N THR A 341 -1.60 12.72 -14.11
CA THR A 341 -1.03 13.88 -14.83
C THR A 341 -0.88 13.63 -16.34
N GLY A 342 -0.79 12.34 -16.74
CA GLY A 342 -0.46 11.94 -18.12
C GLY A 342 0.95 12.32 -18.58
N ASP A 343 1.82 12.77 -17.67
CA ASP A 343 3.18 13.18 -17.99
C ASP A 343 4.16 11.99 -17.94
N VAL A 344 4.72 11.65 -19.11
CA VAL A 344 5.73 10.59 -19.25
C VAL A 344 6.93 10.83 -18.34
N TRP A 345 7.37 12.08 -18.22
CA TRP A 345 8.59 12.42 -17.52
C TRP A 345 8.41 12.36 -16.02
N LEU A 346 7.24 12.75 -15.50
CA LEU A 346 6.93 12.51 -14.09
C LEU A 346 6.89 11.01 -13.78
N MET A 347 6.28 10.21 -14.66
CA MET A 347 6.29 8.75 -14.50
C MET A 347 7.71 8.18 -14.53
N ARG A 348 8.53 8.58 -15.50
CA ARG A 348 9.93 8.12 -15.59
C ARG A 348 10.77 8.56 -14.38
N GLU A 349 10.61 9.79 -13.92
CA GLU A 349 11.30 10.28 -12.72
C GLU A 349 10.90 9.44 -11.49
N ALA A 350 9.61 9.14 -11.35
CA ALA A 350 9.09 8.36 -10.24
C ALA A 350 9.64 6.93 -10.17
N ILE A 351 9.80 6.22 -11.29
CA ILE A 351 10.11 4.76 -11.27
C ILE A 351 11.36 4.31 -12.03
N GLU A 352 11.99 5.14 -12.86
CA GLU A 352 13.18 4.75 -13.64
C GLU A 352 14.49 5.22 -12.98
N ARG A 353 14.51 6.39 -12.34
CA ARG A 353 15.74 7.01 -11.81
C ARG A 353 16.29 6.31 -10.56
N GLY A 354 15.40 5.79 -9.71
CA GLY A 354 15.72 5.38 -8.34
C GLY A 354 16.94 4.46 -8.18
N PRO A 355 16.95 3.26 -8.81
CA PRO A 355 18.07 2.32 -8.69
C PRO A 355 19.43 2.92 -9.11
N PHE A 356 19.45 3.85 -10.06
CA PHE A 356 20.69 4.47 -10.51
C PHE A 356 21.20 5.54 -9.56
N THR A 357 20.31 6.25 -8.86
CA THR A 357 20.70 7.11 -7.75
C THR A 357 21.29 6.30 -6.60
N LEU A 358 20.65 5.19 -6.21
CA LEU A 358 21.18 4.30 -5.18
C LEU A 358 22.54 3.73 -5.58
N GLY A 359 22.70 3.23 -6.81
CA GLY A 359 23.98 2.71 -7.29
C GLY A 359 25.10 3.75 -7.34
N ARG A 360 24.77 5.04 -7.55
CA ARG A 360 25.74 6.13 -7.55
C ARG A 360 26.19 6.51 -6.13
N VAL A 361 25.27 6.55 -5.18
CA VAL A 361 25.52 7.08 -3.82
C VAL A 361 25.95 5.97 -2.85
N LEU A 362 25.33 4.80 -2.94
CA LEU A 362 25.53 3.67 -2.03
C LEU A 362 26.37 2.53 -2.64
N ASP A 363 26.86 2.69 -3.88
CA ASP A 363 27.57 1.66 -4.67
C ASP A 363 26.77 0.34 -4.86
N ASN A 364 25.46 0.38 -4.63
CA ASN A 364 24.54 -0.73 -4.88
C ASN A 364 23.22 -0.21 -5.48
N PRO A 365 22.84 -0.59 -6.72
CA PRO A 365 21.58 -0.15 -7.32
C PRO A 365 20.35 -0.88 -6.75
N GLY A 366 20.54 -1.93 -5.97
CA GLY A 366 19.50 -2.80 -5.46
C GLY A 366 18.83 -3.63 -6.57
N LEU A 367 17.61 -4.09 -6.30
CA LEU A 367 16.81 -4.86 -7.23
C LEU A 367 16.30 -3.98 -8.38
N PHE A 368 16.67 -4.32 -9.61
CA PHE A 368 16.06 -3.74 -10.80
C PHE A 368 14.68 -4.32 -11.08
N ASN A 369 13.85 -3.56 -11.79
CA ASN A 369 12.55 -4.01 -12.34
C ASN A 369 11.59 -4.51 -11.24
N VAL A 370 11.64 -3.88 -10.07
CA VAL A 370 10.70 -4.05 -8.96
C VAL A 370 10.10 -2.68 -8.65
N VAL A 371 8.79 -2.61 -8.50
CA VAL A 371 8.06 -1.39 -8.15
C VAL A 371 7.17 -1.69 -6.95
N LEU A 372 7.32 -0.92 -5.88
CA LEU A 372 6.37 -0.85 -4.77
C LEU A 372 5.66 0.50 -4.85
N PRO A 373 4.40 0.58 -5.30
CA PRO A 373 3.64 1.84 -5.29
C PRO A 373 3.54 2.38 -3.86
N GLY A 374 3.71 3.70 -3.66
CA GLY A 374 3.73 4.30 -2.32
C GLY A 374 2.49 4.01 -1.47
N PHE A 375 1.31 3.92 -2.09
CA PHE A 375 0.05 3.55 -1.44
C PHE A 375 -0.32 2.06 -1.57
N GLY A 376 0.57 1.21 -2.10
CA GLY A 376 0.38 -0.24 -2.14
C GLY A 376 -0.65 -0.78 -3.14
N TYR A 377 -1.29 0.07 -3.94
CA TYR A 377 -2.20 -0.33 -5.01
C TYR A 377 -1.93 0.47 -6.30
N VAL A 378 -2.40 -0.07 -7.42
CA VAL A 378 -2.33 0.59 -8.73
C VAL A 378 -3.71 0.61 -9.38
N GLY A 379 -4.11 1.79 -9.85
CA GLY A 379 -5.25 1.99 -10.72
C GLY A 379 -4.96 1.53 -12.15
N GLN A 380 -6.02 1.40 -12.95
CA GLN A 380 -5.90 0.97 -14.35
C GLN A 380 -5.02 1.92 -15.19
N ASP A 381 -5.03 3.21 -14.87
CA ASP A 381 -4.28 4.25 -15.59
C ASP A 381 -2.77 4.20 -15.34
N VAL A 382 -2.31 3.52 -14.29
CA VAL A 382 -0.89 3.37 -13.97
C VAL A 382 -0.23 2.29 -14.82
N ALA A 383 -0.95 1.22 -15.13
CA ALA A 383 -0.42 0.02 -15.79
C ALA A 383 0.35 0.27 -17.11
N PRO A 384 -0.07 1.20 -18.00
CA PRO A 384 0.70 1.54 -19.20
C PRO A 384 2.06 2.19 -18.91
N GLY A 385 2.20 2.95 -17.82
CA GLY A 385 3.42 3.67 -17.46
C GLY A 385 4.47 2.80 -16.77
N LEU A 386 4.05 1.73 -16.09
CA LEU A 386 4.94 0.84 -15.29
C LEU A 386 6.06 0.19 -16.10
N GLY A 387 5.93 0.11 -17.42
CA GLY A 387 7.00 -0.41 -18.27
C GLY A 387 8.28 0.45 -18.27
N TRP A 388 8.23 1.69 -17.80
CA TRP A 388 9.43 2.54 -17.62
C TRP A 388 10.38 2.01 -16.54
N ALA A 389 9.91 1.15 -15.63
CA ALA A 389 10.75 0.43 -14.68
C ALA A 389 11.54 -0.74 -15.31
N ASP A 390 11.56 -0.89 -16.65
CA ASP A 390 12.49 -1.78 -17.34
C ASP A 390 13.90 -1.15 -17.39
N HIS A 391 14.62 -1.23 -16.27
CA HIS A 391 15.93 -0.61 -16.06
C HIS A 391 17.01 -1.17 -17.00
N THR A 392 16.81 -2.38 -17.53
CA THR A 392 17.77 -3.02 -18.45
C THR A 392 17.99 -2.26 -19.76
N ARG A 393 17.08 -1.34 -20.11
CA ARG A 393 17.17 -0.48 -21.30
C ARG A 393 17.31 1.00 -20.97
N SER A 394 17.45 1.35 -19.70
CA SER A 394 17.55 2.75 -19.31
C SER A 394 18.87 3.35 -19.78
N THR A 395 18.81 4.59 -20.25
CA THR A 395 20.00 5.41 -20.59
C THR A 395 20.38 6.36 -19.46
N VAL A 396 19.63 6.36 -18.35
CA VAL A 396 19.84 7.22 -17.18
C VAL A 396 21.23 7.03 -16.55
N PRO A 397 21.81 5.81 -16.45
CA PRO A 397 23.15 5.64 -15.87
C PRO A 397 24.25 6.43 -16.59
N THR A 398 24.14 6.57 -17.91
CA THR A 398 25.18 7.19 -18.73
C THR A 398 24.94 8.67 -18.99
N GLY A 399 23.68 9.08 -19.15
CA GLY A 399 23.34 10.44 -19.56
C GLY A 399 22.47 11.22 -18.57
N GLY A 400 22.03 10.59 -17.49
CA GLY A 400 21.03 11.15 -16.59
C GLY A 400 19.66 11.33 -17.24
N MET A 401 18.70 11.81 -16.45
CA MET A 401 17.34 12.08 -16.91
C MET A 401 17.29 13.19 -17.96
N SER A 402 18.14 14.22 -17.84
CA SER A 402 18.17 15.36 -18.77
C SER A 402 18.55 14.96 -20.20
N GLN A 403 19.60 14.14 -20.38
CA GLN A 403 19.96 13.69 -21.74
C GLN A 403 18.93 12.73 -22.32
N ALA A 404 18.30 11.89 -21.48
CA ALA A 404 17.19 11.06 -21.93
C ALA A 404 16.02 11.93 -22.43
N TRP A 405 15.78 13.07 -21.77
CA TRP A 405 14.78 14.05 -22.16
C TRP A 405 15.11 14.72 -23.49
N ASP A 406 16.33 15.22 -23.65
CA ASP A 406 16.80 15.82 -24.90
C ASP A 406 16.70 14.84 -26.08
N ALA A 407 17.08 13.58 -25.86
CA ALA A 407 17.00 12.53 -26.87
C ALA A 407 15.55 12.25 -27.29
N ALA A 408 14.62 12.18 -26.33
CA ALA A 408 13.20 11.98 -26.62
C ALA A 408 12.58 13.17 -27.36
N GLN A 409 12.91 14.40 -26.97
CA GLN A 409 12.46 15.62 -27.66
C GLN A 409 12.96 15.68 -29.09
N THR A 410 14.23 15.32 -29.30
CA THR A 410 14.85 15.25 -30.63
C THR A 410 14.16 14.18 -31.50
N ALA A 411 13.84 13.02 -30.93
CA ALA A 411 13.14 11.94 -31.63
C ALA A 411 11.68 12.30 -31.96
N ALA A 412 11.00 13.04 -31.09
CA ALA A 412 9.62 13.50 -31.30
C ALA A 412 9.52 14.57 -32.38
N ASN A 413 10.54 15.42 -32.54
CA ASN A 413 10.55 16.54 -33.48
C ASN A 413 11.82 16.58 -34.38
N PRO A 414 12.00 15.58 -35.29
CA PRO A 414 13.20 15.46 -36.12
C PRO A 414 13.38 16.60 -37.15
N SER A 415 12.35 17.41 -37.41
CA SER A 415 12.38 18.54 -38.36
C SER A 415 12.62 19.92 -37.73
N SER A 416 12.93 20.00 -36.43
CA SER A 416 13.11 21.27 -35.69
C SER A 416 14.43 22.01 -35.96
N SER A 417 15.25 21.55 -36.91
CA SER A 417 16.47 22.27 -37.34
C SER A 417 16.20 23.55 -38.16
N ARG A 418 14.93 23.90 -38.43
CA ARG A 418 14.49 25.19 -38.96
C ARG A 418 13.51 25.84 -37.98
N ARG A 419 14.01 26.72 -37.12
CA ARG A 419 13.23 27.40 -36.07
C ARG A 419 12.65 28.72 -36.62
N VAL A 420 11.34 28.91 -36.54
CA VAL A 420 10.67 30.24 -36.61
C VAL A 420 10.26 30.59 -35.19
N GLU A 421 10.72 31.72 -34.67
CA GLU A 421 10.25 32.27 -33.39
C GLU A 421 8.75 32.56 -33.45
N GLY A 422 7.96 32.01 -32.52
CA GLY A 422 6.54 32.33 -32.36
C GLY A 422 5.55 31.15 -32.43
N GLU A 423 5.96 29.95 -32.83
CA GLU A 423 5.06 28.76 -32.90
C GLU A 423 5.25 27.76 -31.74
N GLN A 424 6.06 28.08 -30.71
CA GLN A 424 6.22 27.20 -29.56
C GLN A 424 5.00 27.30 -28.64
N ARG A 425 4.15 26.25 -28.64
CA ARG A 425 3.25 26.00 -27.52
C ARG A 425 4.03 25.31 -26.42
N THR A 426 4.30 26.02 -25.33
CA THR A 426 4.82 25.41 -24.11
C THR A 426 3.77 24.44 -23.53
N THR A 427 4.17 23.56 -22.60
CA THR A 427 3.22 22.72 -21.86
C THR A 427 2.17 23.56 -21.12
N LEU A 428 2.53 24.78 -20.72
CA LEU A 428 1.62 25.79 -20.14
C LEU A 428 0.60 26.34 -21.15
N ASP A 429 0.92 26.34 -22.45
CA ASP A 429 0.03 26.79 -23.54
C ASP A 429 -0.90 25.69 -24.07
N ARG A 430 -0.80 24.48 -23.51
CA ARG A 430 -1.58 23.32 -23.93
C ARG A 430 -2.87 23.27 -23.12
N GLN A 431 -4.01 23.47 -23.80
CA GLN A 431 -5.34 23.44 -23.18
C GLN A 431 -5.90 22.03 -22.95
N ASP A 432 -5.19 21.00 -23.44
CA ASP A 432 -5.54 19.59 -23.25
C ASP A 432 -4.55 18.96 -22.27
N LEU A 433 -5.07 18.42 -21.15
CA LEU A 433 -4.30 17.50 -20.31
C LEU A 433 -4.08 16.20 -21.12
N PRO A 434 -2.83 15.74 -21.32
CA PRO A 434 -2.62 14.42 -21.92
C PRO A 434 -3.28 13.37 -21.03
N GLY A 435 -4.12 12.49 -21.59
CA GLY A 435 -4.65 11.35 -20.83
C GLY A 435 -3.57 10.31 -20.54
N ALA A 436 -3.89 9.30 -19.73
CA ALA A 436 -3.03 8.14 -19.41
C ALA A 436 -2.25 7.50 -20.60
N PRO A 437 -2.76 7.48 -21.86
CA PRO A 437 -1.98 7.01 -23.01
C PRO A 437 -0.71 7.82 -23.29
N GLY A 438 -0.63 9.06 -22.80
CA GLY A 438 0.53 9.93 -22.89
C GLY A 438 1.74 9.33 -22.19
N ALA A 439 1.57 8.77 -20.99
CA ALA A 439 2.62 8.20 -20.15
C ALA A 439 3.06 6.77 -20.54
N ALA A 440 2.49 6.19 -21.60
CA ALA A 440 2.68 4.78 -21.94
C ALA A 440 4.15 4.43 -22.23
N ALA A 441 4.62 3.37 -21.59
CA ALA A 441 5.97 2.84 -21.75
C ALA A 441 6.08 1.86 -22.92
N PRO A 442 7.26 1.71 -23.53
CA PRO A 442 7.54 0.57 -24.39
C PRO A 442 7.38 -0.75 -23.62
N ALA A 443 6.88 -1.79 -24.27
CA ALA A 443 6.77 -3.12 -23.64
C ALA A 443 8.11 -3.56 -23.04
N PRO A 444 8.16 -3.94 -21.75
CA PRO A 444 9.37 -4.40 -21.10
C PRO A 444 10.01 -5.60 -21.81
N THR A 445 11.34 -5.61 -21.85
CA THR A 445 12.12 -6.75 -22.34
C THR A 445 12.40 -7.76 -21.25
N THR A 446 12.61 -7.27 -20.03
CA THR A 446 12.63 -8.06 -18.80
C THR A 446 11.37 -7.72 -18.01
N PRO A 447 10.62 -8.71 -17.47
CA PRO A 447 9.39 -8.42 -16.73
C PRO A 447 9.61 -7.42 -15.59
N VAL A 448 8.75 -6.41 -15.53
CA VAL A 448 8.63 -5.51 -14.38
C VAL A 448 7.71 -6.17 -13.37
N ARG A 449 8.15 -6.27 -12.11
CA ARG A 449 7.36 -6.85 -11.02
C ARG A 449 6.82 -5.72 -10.15
N VAL A 450 5.52 -5.71 -9.93
CA VAL A 450 4.81 -4.63 -9.23
C VAL A 450 4.16 -5.23 -8.01
N LEU A 451 4.64 -4.89 -6.81
CA LEU A 451 4.06 -5.33 -5.56
C LEU A 451 2.74 -4.59 -5.33
N VAL A 452 1.64 -5.33 -5.14
CA VAL A 452 0.31 -4.74 -4.93
C VAL A 452 -0.48 -5.50 -3.87
N ALA A 453 -1.34 -4.82 -3.12
CA ALA A 453 -2.25 -5.47 -2.19
C ALA A 453 -3.19 -6.45 -2.94
N SER A 454 -3.47 -7.62 -2.37
CA SER A 454 -4.15 -8.74 -3.05
C SER A 454 -5.59 -8.46 -3.51
N ASN A 455 -6.22 -7.41 -2.99
CA ASN A 455 -7.54 -6.95 -3.44
C ASN A 455 -7.48 -5.82 -4.48
N THR A 456 -6.29 -5.35 -4.88
CA THR A 456 -6.10 -4.35 -5.94
C THR A 456 -6.66 -4.79 -7.29
N LEU A 457 -6.58 -6.09 -7.59
CA LEU A 457 -6.95 -6.64 -8.90
C LEU A 457 -8.29 -7.39 -8.90
N ARG A 458 -8.87 -7.62 -7.72
CA ARG A 458 -9.97 -8.55 -7.51
C ARG A 458 -11.15 -7.89 -6.79
N GLU A 459 -11.61 -6.75 -7.27
CA GLU A 459 -12.98 -6.30 -6.98
C GLU A 459 -13.96 -7.12 -7.83
N SER A 460 -14.25 -8.34 -7.39
CA SER A 460 -15.48 -8.99 -7.80
C SER A 460 -16.52 -8.75 -6.70
N GLU A 461 -17.39 -7.75 -6.92
CA GLU A 461 -18.70 -7.65 -6.24
C GLU A 461 -19.62 -8.85 -6.52
N THR A 462 -19.17 -9.86 -7.29
CA THR A 462 -19.97 -11.06 -7.52
C THR A 462 -19.86 -12.01 -6.32
N SER A 463 -20.94 -11.98 -5.53
CA SER A 463 -21.32 -12.89 -4.43
C SER A 463 -20.77 -12.55 -3.03
N PRO A 464 -21.60 -11.97 -2.15
CA PRO A 464 -21.39 -12.03 -0.70
C PRO A 464 -21.34 -13.50 -0.28
N GLY A 465 -20.15 -13.99 0.11
CA GLY A 465 -19.97 -15.32 0.68
C GLY A 465 -19.11 -16.30 -0.12
N GLU A 466 -18.55 -15.92 -1.27
CA GLU A 466 -17.53 -16.73 -1.95
C GLU A 466 -16.18 -15.99 -1.82
N LEU A 467 -15.37 -16.39 -0.84
CA LEU A 467 -13.97 -15.95 -0.74
C LEU A 467 -13.29 -16.30 -2.07
N PRO A 468 -12.65 -15.35 -2.78
CA PRO A 468 -11.78 -15.70 -3.90
C PRO A 468 -10.80 -16.74 -3.38
N GLY A 469 -10.69 -17.90 -4.04
CA GLY A 469 -9.66 -18.86 -3.65
C GLY A 469 -8.27 -18.19 -3.77
N ASP A 470 -7.45 -18.31 -2.73
CA ASP A 470 -6.10 -17.74 -2.53
C ASP A 470 -5.04 -18.20 -3.57
N SER A 471 -5.40 -18.36 -4.84
CA SER A 471 -4.63 -19.24 -5.74
C SER A 471 -3.77 -18.56 -6.79
N GLU A 472 -3.74 -17.23 -6.91
CA GLU A 472 -2.83 -16.58 -7.86
C GLU A 472 -2.17 -15.31 -7.30
N ARG A 473 -1.11 -15.46 -6.51
CA ARG A 473 -0.20 -14.35 -6.12
C ARG A 473 0.33 -13.52 -7.31
N PHE A 474 0.17 -13.99 -8.55
CA PHE A 474 0.74 -13.39 -9.74
C PHE A 474 -0.34 -13.11 -10.80
N ALA A 475 -0.37 -11.88 -11.32
CA ALA A 475 -1.28 -11.48 -12.40
C ALA A 475 -0.61 -10.51 -13.38
N TRP A 476 -0.89 -10.62 -14.69
CA TRP A 476 -0.33 -9.67 -15.67
C TRP A 476 -1.20 -8.41 -15.76
N LEU A 477 -0.65 -7.25 -15.37
CA LEU A 477 -1.32 -5.94 -15.51
C LEU A 477 -1.32 -5.48 -16.97
N SER A 478 -0.20 -5.69 -17.65
CA SER A 478 0.00 -5.40 -19.06
C SER A 478 1.12 -6.30 -19.63
N PRO A 479 1.33 -6.37 -20.95
CA PRO A 479 2.39 -7.20 -21.52
C PRO A 479 3.79 -6.81 -20.97
N GLY A 480 4.40 -7.69 -20.18
CA GLY A 480 5.71 -7.46 -19.57
C GLY A 480 5.66 -6.79 -18.19
N VAL A 481 4.47 -6.50 -17.65
CA VAL A 481 4.27 -5.98 -16.28
C VAL A 481 3.47 -6.99 -15.46
N LEU A 482 4.13 -7.60 -14.49
CA LEU A 482 3.61 -8.64 -13.61
C LEU A 482 3.30 -8.03 -12.24
N ALA A 483 2.04 -8.05 -11.83
CA ALA A 483 1.68 -7.84 -10.42
C ALA A 483 2.06 -9.05 -9.58
N VAL A 484 2.62 -8.77 -8.41
CA VAL A 484 2.92 -9.72 -7.34
C VAL A 484 2.14 -9.28 -6.12
N GLU A 485 1.16 -10.07 -5.71
CA GLU A 485 0.23 -9.72 -4.66
C GLU A 485 0.83 -9.95 -3.26
N TYR A 486 0.40 -9.16 -2.28
CA TYR A 486 0.65 -9.38 -0.84
C TYR A 486 -0.62 -9.19 -0.01
N GLN A 487 -0.62 -9.67 1.23
CA GLN A 487 -1.81 -9.73 2.08
C GLN A 487 -2.34 -8.32 2.44
N HIS A 488 -3.44 -7.90 1.79
CA HIS A 488 -4.01 -6.56 1.99
C HIS A 488 -4.45 -6.28 3.44
N ALA A 489 -5.04 -7.27 4.12
CA ALA A 489 -5.49 -7.10 5.51
C ALA A 489 -4.30 -6.86 6.47
N LEU A 490 -3.21 -7.63 6.31
CA LEU A 490 -1.97 -7.41 7.06
C LEU A 490 -1.41 -6.02 6.76
N ALA A 491 -1.26 -5.67 5.48
CA ALA A 491 -0.70 -4.38 5.08
C ALA A 491 -1.54 -3.19 5.56
N SER A 492 -2.86 -3.32 5.65
CA SER A 492 -3.70 -2.30 6.26
C SER A 492 -3.44 -2.17 7.77
N THR A 493 -3.32 -3.26 8.51
CA THR A 493 -2.98 -3.20 9.95
C THR A 493 -1.59 -2.61 10.18
N LEU A 494 -0.61 -2.93 9.32
CA LEU A 494 0.73 -2.34 9.39
C LEU A 494 0.69 -0.82 9.16
N ALA A 495 -0.20 -0.31 8.31
CA ALA A 495 -0.32 1.12 8.03
C ALA A 495 -0.85 1.94 9.23
N GLU A 496 -1.36 1.28 10.27
CA GLU A 496 -1.90 1.92 11.48
C GLU A 496 -0.78 2.29 12.48
N VAL A 497 0.48 1.93 12.22
CA VAL A 497 1.58 2.19 13.18
C VAL A 497 2.11 3.62 13.15
N GLY A 498 2.77 4.02 14.24
CA GLY A 498 3.44 5.30 14.35
C GLY A 498 2.51 6.50 14.56
N PRO A 499 3.08 7.71 14.63
CA PRO A 499 2.36 8.93 15.02
C PRO A 499 1.35 9.41 13.99
N HIS A 500 1.43 8.93 12.75
CA HIS A 500 0.58 9.32 11.64
C HIS A 500 0.01 8.06 10.97
N PRO A 501 -0.95 7.38 11.63
CA PRO A 501 -1.55 6.17 11.08
C PRO A 501 -2.34 6.49 9.80
N GLU A 502 -2.35 5.56 8.84
CA GLU A 502 -2.95 5.78 7.53
C GLU A 502 -4.05 4.75 7.21
N THR A 503 -5.25 5.25 6.90
CA THR A 503 -6.28 4.41 6.27
C THR A 503 -5.94 4.15 4.81
N THR A 504 -5.40 2.95 4.56
CA THR A 504 -5.03 2.52 3.19
C THR A 504 -6.23 2.51 2.22
N GLY A 505 -6.02 2.96 0.98
CA GLY A 505 -7.06 3.02 -0.06
C GLY A 505 -7.65 1.65 -0.42
N TYR A 506 -6.86 0.59 -0.28
CA TYR A 506 -7.28 -0.80 -0.46
C TYR A 506 -7.87 -1.44 0.80
N SER A 507 -7.99 -0.73 1.94
CA SER A 507 -8.69 -1.30 3.11
C SER A 507 -10.19 -1.47 2.82
N ARG A 508 -10.82 -2.46 3.44
CA ARG A 508 -12.26 -2.69 3.28
C ARG A 508 -13.06 -1.53 3.90
N PRO A 509 -13.96 -0.85 3.17
CA PRO A 509 -14.62 0.36 3.67
C PRO A 509 -15.35 0.20 5.01
N TRP A 510 -15.96 -0.95 5.25
CA TRP A 510 -16.71 -1.22 6.50
C TRP A 510 -15.81 -1.50 7.71
N LEU A 511 -14.50 -1.68 7.52
CA LEU A 511 -13.51 -1.86 8.59
C LEU A 511 -12.76 -0.56 8.93
N ARG A 512 -13.05 0.55 8.24
CA ARG A 512 -12.36 1.83 8.45
C ARG A 512 -12.92 2.55 9.69
N SER A 513 -12.05 2.87 10.63
CA SER A 513 -12.34 3.57 11.89
C SER A 513 -11.34 4.73 12.10
N THR A 514 -11.53 5.51 13.16
CA THR A 514 -10.54 6.48 13.61
C THR A 514 -9.38 5.71 14.25
N LEU A 515 -8.20 5.76 13.62
CA LEU A 515 -7.07 4.92 14.02
C LEU A 515 -6.38 5.45 15.27
N GLU A 516 -6.50 6.74 15.52
CA GLU A 516 -5.93 7.45 16.66
C GLU A 516 -6.65 7.14 17.99
N ASP A 517 -7.79 6.45 17.95
CA ASP A 517 -8.52 6.02 19.16
C ASP A 517 -7.75 4.95 19.96
N ASP A 518 -6.85 4.20 19.32
CA ASP A 518 -5.95 3.26 20.01
C ASP A 518 -4.57 3.89 20.18
N SER A 519 -3.87 3.64 21.29
CA SER A 519 -2.55 4.24 21.55
C SER A 519 -1.46 3.80 20.55
N LEU A 520 -0.37 4.58 20.47
CA LEU A 520 0.82 4.24 19.67
C LEU A 520 1.33 2.82 19.96
N HIS A 521 1.42 2.45 21.24
CA HIS A 521 1.90 1.12 21.65
C HIS A 521 0.91 0.02 21.25
N ALA A 522 -0.40 0.25 21.42
CA ALA A 522 -1.42 -0.71 21.02
C ALA A 522 -1.38 -0.99 19.51
N ARG A 523 -1.20 0.04 18.67
CA ARG A 523 -1.06 -0.11 17.21
C ARG A 523 0.21 -0.86 16.81
N ALA A 524 1.34 -0.58 17.46
CA ALA A 524 2.59 -1.32 17.24
C ALA A 524 2.45 -2.82 17.61
N VAL A 525 1.81 -3.11 18.76
CA VAL A 525 1.51 -4.49 19.19
C VAL A 525 0.53 -5.16 18.23
N ASN A 526 -0.52 -4.47 17.78
CA ASN A 526 -1.47 -4.97 16.79
C ASN A 526 -0.77 -5.33 15.47
N ALA A 527 0.17 -4.50 15.00
CA ALA A 527 0.98 -4.79 13.82
C ALA A 527 1.82 -6.06 13.98
N ALA A 528 2.52 -6.22 15.11
CA ALA A 528 3.28 -7.44 15.42
C ALA A 528 2.38 -8.69 15.49
N SER A 529 1.23 -8.59 16.14
CA SER A 529 0.22 -9.65 16.20
C SER A 529 -0.37 -9.97 14.82
N GLY A 530 -0.54 -8.96 13.96
CA GLY A 530 -0.96 -9.14 12.57
C GLY A 530 0.04 -9.96 11.76
N VAL A 531 1.34 -9.72 11.91
CA VAL A 531 2.39 -10.54 11.27
C VAL A 531 2.31 -12.00 11.73
N ARG A 532 2.11 -12.24 13.03
CA ARG A 532 1.94 -13.60 13.60
C ARG A 532 0.71 -14.30 13.04
N LEU A 533 -0.41 -13.57 12.99
CA LEU A 533 -1.67 -14.06 12.42
C LEU A 533 -1.53 -14.40 10.94
N ALA A 534 -0.86 -13.55 10.16
CA ALA A 534 -0.62 -13.81 8.74
C ALA A 534 0.20 -15.10 8.54
N VAL A 535 1.31 -15.25 9.27
CA VAL A 535 2.14 -16.47 9.20
C VAL A 535 1.35 -17.70 9.64
N ARG A 536 0.53 -17.60 10.70
CA ARG A 536 -0.31 -18.71 11.16
C ARG A 536 -1.39 -19.08 10.13
N ALA A 537 -2.07 -18.09 9.55
CA ALA A 537 -3.12 -18.29 8.56
C ALA A 537 -2.58 -18.88 7.24
N SER A 538 -1.34 -18.55 6.88
CA SER A 538 -0.68 -19.09 5.68
C SER A 538 -0.14 -20.52 5.83
N ARG A 539 -0.22 -21.12 7.03
CA ARG A 539 0.18 -22.53 7.22
C ARG A 539 -0.79 -23.43 6.47
N SER A 540 -0.24 -24.32 5.65
CA SER A 540 -1.03 -25.38 5.03
C SER A 540 -1.12 -26.61 5.95
N VAL A 541 -2.23 -27.35 5.84
CA VAL A 541 -2.36 -28.63 6.54
C VAL A 541 -1.31 -29.60 5.99
N ALA A 542 -0.64 -30.35 6.86
CA ALA A 542 0.39 -31.30 6.45
C ALA A 542 -0.13 -32.28 5.38
N GLY A 543 0.41 -32.19 4.16
CA GLY A 543 0.00 -33.00 3.01
C GLY A 543 -0.89 -32.28 1.98
N GLU A 544 -1.32 -31.04 2.24
CA GLU A 544 -2.12 -30.23 1.32
C GLU A 544 -1.37 -28.96 0.91
N GLY A 545 -0.83 -28.93 -0.31
CA GLY A 545 -0.27 -27.72 -0.92
C GLY A 545 1.01 -27.15 -0.28
N THR A 546 1.65 -26.24 -1.00
CA THR A 546 2.74 -25.41 -0.47
C THR A 546 2.14 -24.22 0.29
N PRO A 547 2.56 -23.92 1.53
CA PRO A 547 2.15 -22.72 2.25
C PRO A 547 2.37 -21.47 1.39
N GLU A 548 1.43 -20.53 1.42
CA GLU A 548 1.64 -19.24 0.76
C GLU A 548 2.65 -18.42 1.56
N PRO A 549 3.66 -17.80 0.93
CA PRO A 549 4.57 -16.90 1.61
C PRO A 549 3.86 -15.61 2.05
N VAL A 550 4.35 -15.03 3.14
CA VAL A 550 3.87 -13.77 3.71
C VAL A 550 4.87 -12.67 3.39
N LEU A 551 4.38 -11.53 2.89
CA LEU A 551 5.17 -10.31 2.75
C LEU A 551 4.69 -9.26 3.75
N VAL A 552 5.58 -8.86 4.66
CA VAL A 552 5.36 -7.76 5.60
C VAL A 552 5.75 -6.46 4.92
N THR A 553 4.79 -5.56 4.72
CA THR A 553 4.98 -4.26 4.06
C THR A 553 4.58 -3.11 5.00
N PRO A 554 5.47 -2.67 5.91
CA PRO A 554 5.21 -1.51 6.76
C PRO A 554 5.04 -0.22 5.97
N PRO A 555 4.43 0.83 6.53
CA PRO A 555 4.33 2.13 5.87
C PRO A 555 5.68 2.84 5.87
N ALA A 556 5.88 3.76 4.92
CA ALA A 556 7.12 4.52 4.78
C ALA A 556 7.35 5.53 5.93
N SER A 557 6.28 5.93 6.61
CA SER A 557 6.22 6.95 7.68
C SER A 557 6.33 6.38 9.11
N TRP A 558 6.54 5.07 9.27
CA TRP A 558 6.64 4.42 10.58
C TRP A 558 7.78 4.96 11.47
N ASP A 559 7.60 4.80 12.78
CA ASP A 559 8.55 5.19 13.82
C ASP A 559 9.45 4.01 14.27
N PRO A 560 10.58 4.29 14.97
CA PRO A 560 11.52 3.26 15.41
C PRO A 560 10.95 2.24 16.40
N ALA A 561 10.03 2.64 17.29
CA ALA A 561 9.47 1.73 18.29
C ALA A 561 8.53 0.71 17.64
N SER A 562 7.72 1.16 16.68
CA SER A 562 6.90 0.25 15.86
C SER A 562 7.78 -0.67 15.01
N ALA A 563 8.84 -0.14 14.38
CA ALA A 563 9.78 -0.94 13.61
C ALA A 563 10.46 -2.02 14.47
N ALA A 564 10.94 -1.66 15.66
CA ALA A 564 11.55 -2.60 16.59
C ALA A 564 10.58 -3.70 17.02
N THR A 565 9.32 -3.34 17.32
CA THR A 565 8.27 -4.29 17.71
C THR A 565 7.95 -5.28 16.60
N ILE A 566 7.85 -4.81 15.35
CA ILE A 566 7.59 -5.66 14.17
C ILE A 566 8.83 -6.52 13.82
N MET A 567 10.03 -5.97 13.87
CA MET A 567 11.28 -6.71 13.60
C MET A 567 11.51 -7.83 14.63
N ALA A 568 11.27 -7.55 15.92
CA ALA A 568 11.28 -8.57 16.97
C ALA A 568 10.24 -9.66 16.68
N ALA A 569 9.07 -9.26 16.17
CA ALA A 569 8.05 -10.20 15.74
C ALA A 569 8.51 -11.10 14.58
N VAL A 570 9.20 -10.55 13.57
CA VAL A 570 9.78 -11.32 12.46
C VAL A 570 10.90 -12.24 12.95
N GLY A 571 11.79 -11.77 13.82
CA GLY A 571 12.86 -12.58 14.43
C GLY A 571 12.34 -13.80 15.19
N ASP A 572 11.32 -13.60 16.02
CA ASP A 572 10.61 -14.69 16.70
C ASP A 572 10.02 -15.71 15.71
N LEU A 573 9.47 -15.24 14.59
CA LEU A 573 8.82 -16.11 13.61
C LEU A 573 9.85 -16.90 12.77
N VAL A 574 10.90 -16.27 12.26
CA VAL A 574 11.91 -16.97 11.44
C VAL A 574 12.72 -17.99 12.25
N SER A 575 12.87 -17.77 13.56
CA SER A 575 13.52 -18.73 14.46
C SER A 575 12.64 -19.93 14.81
N THR A 576 11.31 -19.80 14.70
CA THR A 576 10.37 -20.83 15.18
C THR A 576 9.49 -21.38 14.06
N THR A 577 8.62 -20.55 13.46
CA THR A 577 7.44 -21.00 12.72
C THR A 577 7.33 -20.50 11.28
N ALA A 578 8.29 -19.72 10.82
CA ALA A 578 8.45 -19.29 9.43
C ALA A 578 9.82 -19.71 8.87
N GLN A 579 9.98 -19.68 7.55
CA GLN A 579 11.28 -19.81 6.89
C GLN A 579 11.66 -18.45 6.32
N PRO A 580 12.90 -17.97 6.52
CA PRO A 580 13.34 -16.75 5.87
C PRO A 580 13.30 -16.93 4.35
N MET A 581 12.67 -15.98 3.65
CA MET A 581 12.54 -15.98 2.20
C MET A 581 13.09 -14.67 1.64
N PRO A 582 14.16 -14.70 0.83
CA PRO A 582 14.64 -13.54 0.10
C PRO A 582 13.55 -12.91 -0.78
N LEU A 583 13.60 -11.59 -0.96
CA LEU A 583 12.58 -10.86 -1.72
C LEU A 583 12.53 -11.30 -3.20
N ASP A 584 13.67 -11.62 -3.82
CA ASP A 584 13.72 -12.13 -5.19
C ASP A 584 12.97 -13.46 -5.36
N ASP A 585 13.04 -14.35 -4.36
CA ASP A 585 12.27 -15.60 -4.29
C ASP A 585 10.76 -15.32 -4.14
N TYR A 586 10.37 -14.37 -3.29
CA TYR A 586 8.96 -13.97 -3.15
C TYR A 586 8.38 -13.47 -4.48
N LEU A 587 9.18 -12.68 -5.21
CA LEU A 587 8.85 -12.08 -6.49
C LEU A 587 8.88 -13.07 -7.68
N ALA A 588 9.41 -14.27 -7.50
CA ALA A 588 9.55 -15.25 -8.57
C ALA A 588 8.24 -16.01 -8.82
N PRO A 589 7.65 -15.95 -10.04
CA PRO A 589 6.49 -16.74 -10.36
C PRO A 589 6.84 -18.24 -10.39
N PRO A 590 6.01 -19.13 -9.79
CA PRO A 590 6.22 -20.57 -9.89
C PRO A 590 6.22 -21.04 -11.36
N PRO A 591 6.87 -22.17 -11.69
CA PRO A 591 7.01 -22.64 -13.07
C PRO A 591 5.68 -22.94 -13.81
N ALA A 592 4.55 -23.00 -13.09
CA ALA A 592 3.20 -23.18 -13.63
C ALA A 592 2.40 -21.86 -13.85
N SER A 593 2.99 -20.71 -13.56
CA SER A 593 2.37 -19.37 -13.59
C SER A 593 1.81 -18.92 -14.95
N PRO A 594 0.95 -17.88 -14.98
CA PRO A 594 0.27 -17.42 -16.18
C PRO A 594 1.26 -17.14 -17.31
N ARG A 595 1.11 -17.89 -18.41
CA ARG A 595 1.91 -17.70 -19.63
C ARG A 595 1.63 -16.29 -20.16
N LEU A 596 2.70 -15.58 -20.53
CA LEU A 596 2.62 -14.29 -21.25
C LEU A 596 1.47 -14.35 -22.28
N PRO A 597 0.54 -13.39 -22.28
CA PRO A 597 -0.52 -13.35 -23.28
C PRO A 597 0.13 -13.34 -24.67
N ARG A 598 -0.09 -14.41 -25.45
CA ARG A 598 0.48 -14.54 -26.79
C ARG A 598 0.00 -13.35 -27.59
N ARG A 599 0.94 -12.52 -28.08
CA ARG A 599 0.64 -11.43 -29.03
C ARG A 599 -0.28 -11.98 -30.12
N GLY A 600 -1.50 -11.45 -30.19
CA GLY A 600 -2.48 -11.86 -31.19
C GLY A 600 -1.83 -11.85 -32.58
N ALA A 601 -1.92 -12.98 -33.28
CA ALA A 601 -1.49 -13.07 -34.66
C ALA A 601 -2.15 -11.93 -35.44
N ARG A 602 -1.34 -11.04 -36.03
CA ARG A 602 -1.81 -10.00 -36.94
C ARG A 602 -2.72 -10.64 -37.99
N THR A 603 -4.03 -10.49 -37.82
CA THR A 603 -4.98 -10.73 -38.91
C THR A 603 -4.68 -9.68 -39.97
N ARG A 604 -4.02 -10.11 -41.05
CA ARG A 604 -3.90 -9.32 -42.28
C ARG A 604 -5.32 -9.05 -42.79
N THR A 605 -5.90 -7.93 -42.39
CA THR A 605 -7.03 -7.34 -43.10
C THR A 605 -6.52 -6.96 -44.48
N ARG A 606 -6.91 -7.76 -45.48
CA ARG A 606 -6.77 -7.39 -46.89
C ARG A 606 -7.46 -6.05 -47.08
N ARG A 607 -6.69 -4.99 -47.35
CA ARG A 607 -7.21 -3.73 -47.89
C ARG A 607 -7.90 -4.04 -49.22
N SER A 608 -9.22 -3.93 -49.27
CA SER A 608 -9.98 -3.82 -50.52
C SER A 608 -10.06 -2.34 -50.91
N THR A 609 -9.43 -2.00 -52.03
CA THR A 609 -9.49 -0.71 -52.71
C THR A 609 -10.94 -0.35 -53.09
N PRO A 610 -11.41 0.90 -52.96
CA PRO A 610 -12.76 1.26 -53.34
C PRO A 610 -12.82 1.60 -54.84
N THR A 611 -13.45 0.73 -55.64
CA THR A 611 -13.87 1.06 -57.01
C THR A 611 -15.30 1.61 -57.01
N ARG A 612 -15.45 2.77 -57.68
CA ARG A 612 -16.66 3.53 -58.01
C ARG A 612 -17.92 2.68 -58.23
N ARG A 613 -19.03 3.11 -57.62
CA ARG A 613 -20.40 2.73 -57.99
C ARG A 613 -20.73 3.24 -59.40
N SER A 614 -21.23 2.36 -60.26
CA SER A 614 -22.22 2.69 -61.28
C SER A 614 -23.36 1.66 -61.26
N SER A 615 -24.57 2.18 -61.40
CA SER A 615 -25.86 1.52 -61.30
C SER A 615 -26.12 0.46 -62.37
N ARG A 616 -26.87 -0.62 -62.01
CA ARG A 616 -28.17 -0.99 -62.60
C ARG A 616 -28.63 -2.41 -62.21
N ARG A 617 -29.90 -2.44 -61.74
CA ARG A 617 -31.01 -3.40 -61.99
C ARG A 617 -30.82 -4.93 -61.95
N GLY A 618 -31.77 -5.54 -61.21
CA GLY A 618 -32.30 -6.90 -61.40
C GLY A 618 -31.42 -7.99 -60.78
N SER A 619 -31.89 -9.03 -60.11
CA SER A 619 -33.22 -9.60 -59.95
C SER A 619 -33.08 -10.70 -58.88
N ARG A 620 -34.10 -10.86 -58.01
CA ARG A 620 -34.36 -12.10 -57.24
C ARG A 620 -34.71 -13.26 -58.20
N PRO A 621 -34.76 -14.56 -57.81
CA PRO A 621 -34.85 -15.09 -56.44
C PRO A 621 -33.96 -16.30 -56.11
N ALA A 622 -33.94 -16.64 -54.81
CA ALA A 622 -33.53 -17.91 -54.26
C ALA A 622 -34.70 -18.90 -54.23
N SER A 623 -34.43 -20.19 -54.44
CA SER A 623 -35.08 -21.31 -53.71
C SER A 623 -34.46 -22.67 -54.07
N SER A 624 -34.62 -23.60 -53.14
CA SER A 624 -34.31 -25.05 -53.13
C SER A 624 -32.97 -25.48 -52.51
N THR A 625 -32.92 -26.02 -51.28
CA THR A 625 -33.39 -27.30 -50.66
C THR A 625 -32.35 -28.44 -50.79
N THR A 626 -31.99 -28.99 -49.61
CA THR A 626 -31.64 -30.41 -49.28
C THR A 626 -30.22 -31.00 -49.49
N CYS A 627 -29.62 -31.34 -48.33
CA CYS A 627 -29.15 -32.67 -47.84
C CYS A 627 -28.00 -33.51 -48.46
N ARG A 628 -27.23 -34.08 -47.50
CA ARG A 628 -26.30 -35.25 -47.50
C ARG A 628 -24.89 -35.01 -48.09
N ALA A 629 -23.79 -35.60 -47.59
CA ALA A 629 -23.61 -36.88 -46.91
C ALA A 629 -22.36 -36.92 -45.98
N CYS A 630 -22.34 -37.89 -45.05
CA CYS A 630 -21.16 -38.38 -44.33
C CYS A 630 -20.44 -39.47 -45.15
N LEU A 631 -19.13 -39.62 -44.97
CA LEU A 631 -18.36 -40.83 -45.29
C LEU A 631 -17.36 -41.15 -44.16
N SER A 632 -17.33 -42.43 -43.81
CA SER A 632 -16.64 -43.09 -42.72
C SER A 632 -15.32 -43.74 -43.17
N THR A 633 -14.44 -44.10 -42.22
CA THR A 633 -13.61 -45.32 -42.28
C THR A 633 -12.90 -45.59 -40.93
N THR A 634 -12.96 -46.85 -40.47
CA THR A 634 -12.15 -47.50 -39.40
C THR A 634 -11.98 -48.96 -39.82
N PRO A 635 -10.92 -49.68 -39.39
CA PRO A 635 -11.00 -50.63 -38.24
C PRO A 635 -9.64 -50.78 -37.47
N ARG A 636 -9.45 -51.35 -36.26
CA ARG A 636 -9.81 -52.65 -35.63
C ARG A 636 -9.59 -52.59 -34.09
N SER A 637 -10.32 -53.42 -33.34
CA SER A 637 -10.39 -53.57 -31.85
C SER A 637 -9.57 -54.80 -31.33
N PRO A 638 -9.50 -55.17 -30.00
CA PRO A 638 -10.61 -55.36 -29.02
C PRO A 638 -10.42 -54.99 -27.52
N SER A 639 -11.44 -54.32 -26.93
CA SER A 639 -12.18 -54.47 -25.63
C SER A 639 -11.57 -54.99 -24.29
N PRO A 640 -12.25 -54.85 -23.10
CA PRO A 640 -13.53 -54.16 -22.80
C PRO A 640 -13.64 -53.35 -21.47
N ALA A 641 -14.80 -52.64 -21.35
CA ALA A 641 -15.52 -52.19 -20.14
C ALA A 641 -14.93 -50.97 -19.38
N THR A 642 -15.64 -49.85 -19.21
CA THR A 642 -16.83 -49.74 -18.35
C THR A 642 -17.65 -48.48 -18.68
N ARG A 643 -18.98 -48.57 -18.49
CA ARG A 643 -20.03 -47.57 -18.77
C ARG A 643 -19.87 -46.26 -17.98
N ARG A 644 -20.22 -45.11 -18.58
CA ARG A 644 -21.03 -44.03 -17.94
C ARG A 644 -21.74 -43.17 -18.99
N ARG A 645 -23.00 -42.86 -18.69
CA ARG A 645 -23.98 -42.16 -19.54
C ARG A 645 -23.77 -40.65 -19.44
N CYS A 646 -23.73 -39.94 -20.58
CA CYS A 646 -24.01 -38.51 -20.66
C CYS A 646 -25.50 -38.32 -21.02
N ARG A 647 -26.24 -37.55 -20.21
CA ARG A 647 -27.53 -36.98 -20.58
C ARG A 647 -27.32 -35.48 -20.79
N CYS A 648 -27.37 -35.05 -22.05
CA CYS A 648 -27.63 -33.66 -22.41
C CYS A 648 -29.14 -33.39 -22.28
N GLY A 649 -29.50 -32.30 -21.63
CA GLY A 649 -30.86 -31.77 -21.59
C GLY A 649 -30.78 -30.25 -21.56
N ALA A 650 -30.70 -29.64 -22.75
CA ALA A 650 -30.92 -28.22 -22.94
C ALA A 650 -32.44 -27.96 -22.99
N THR A 651 -32.90 -26.91 -22.32
CA THR A 651 -34.22 -26.34 -22.57
C THR A 651 -34.07 -24.83 -22.59
N CYS A 652 -34.02 -24.27 -23.80
CA CYS A 652 -34.30 -22.87 -24.05
C CYS A 652 -35.80 -22.63 -23.87
N LEU A 653 -36.16 -21.59 -23.12
CA LEU A 653 -37.48 -20.96 -23.23
C LEU A 653 -37.28 -19.45 -23.19
N TRP A 654 -37.65 -18.84 -24.30
CA TRP A 654 -37.81 -17.41 -24.49
C TRP A 654 -39.01 -16.89 -23.68
N ARG A 655 -38.81 -15.81 -22.95
CA ARG A 655 -39.65 -14.60 -23.01
C ARG A 655 -38.85 -13.39 -22.58
#